data_AF-A0A367KPQ7-F1
#
_entry.id   AF-A0A367KPQ7-F1
#
_cell.length_a   1.000
_cell.length_b   1.000
_cell.length_c   1.000
_cell.angle_alpha   90.00
_cell.angle_beta   90.00
_cell.angle_gamma   90.00
#
_symmetry.space_group_name_H-M   'P 1'
#
loop_
_entity.id
_entity.type
_entity.pdbx_description
1 polymer ?
#
loop_
_entity_poly.entity_id
_entity_poly.type
_entity_poly.pdbx_seq_one_letter_code
_entity_poly.pdbx_strand_id
1 'polypeptide(L)'
;MNWTLKSLSLGIMKLSPSSLVCLLITFFGIIRSIQLFLYSTRDLRIANKQDDWFFEQQKEPLPSKSTDSRQIKMGNQPDNIFYFVQVSDLHISKFQSKGHTVHFLHFLQSALPSLKPEFVVVTGDLIDAKDATRTVSAQYREEWQVYKAAVEQSANGTTWYDMRGNHDCFDLASWKADNNYYRDFGESSQLLDEGKGVYSWQITKSFGNYNFVVVDACPKKGPSRPFNFFGYLTTNTMNRLVSSMMYGTFNHTFMFAHYPTTTLVTGISSEGYTFRDLANRFSVYFCGHLHRLTAGLGDVLKSYSQSTDSLELELSDMKDHGSYRIVAVDHDLISFVDIDLPVSQILPATDVIPLNSKGKIIWPKKIQTAPVVLITNPKDSQFTLPTKEPLELSRQSSHVRFLVFSDYEPNSLSIRVYVDDKQHPFPAEFTQTENLTLWTTVWEPNDFDDFETHTLRIEATAPNGQVGASQISFRMDHRRVKIQGGAGEWIIWSNMTSLLRFLSIFALAAMLITLVVPKLFHDYEASCGQDERNNLRNTILLHVHDIDNGLNLSLYAGIQKHIYIWTHRFLQFPEEQPYVWYLCFVCLICLFVLPWFKAELIPSGKEQGSFYLWGLLLEPGNQWIPLADTWLYAIFHVTFTVAVFILYFIWKSTDAYKLHCQGNPNQVSQPLVCNTLWFQVGMLIYWLWRMKGLFDLATWYGGIWPTMVFNVLVWWLLAVLGVMVMGKHGIMAYWSSRRQLGSEPIGITLAICPTCRNAAGESDPMDS
;
A
#
# COMPACT_ATOMS: atom_id res chain seq x y z
N MET A 1 33.81 28.77 10.54
CA MET A 1 34.07 28.65 9.09
C MET A 1 35.40 29.35 8.81
N ASN A 2 36.49 28.57 8.74
CA ASN A 2 37.82 28.97 8.25
C ASN A 2 38.56 27.67 7.94
N TRP A 3 38.32 27.13 6.75
CA TRP A 3 39.07 25.99 6.21
C TRP A 3 40.28 26.56 5.47
N THR A 4 41.41 26.68 6.15
CA THR A 4 42.68 26.92 5.47
C THR A 4 43.09 25.65 4.74
N LEU A 5 42.96 25.66 3.41
CA LEU A 5 43.50 24.68 2.47
C LEU A 5 45.03 24.61 2.62
N LYS A 6 45.52 23.72 3.49
CA LYS A 6 46.87 23.18 3.35
C LYS A 6 46.87 22.25 2.14
N SER A 7 47.85 22.43 1.28
CA SER A 7 48.05 21.70 0.02
C SER A 7 47.78 20.20 0.15
N LEU A 8 46.74 19.70 -0.52
CA LEU A 8 46.58 18.27 -0.79
C LEU A 8 47.72 17.85 -1.75
N SER A 9 48.78 17.28 -1.22
CA SER A 9 49.51 16.31 -2.01
C SER A 9 48.55 15.13 -2.20
N LEU A 10 48.18 14.82 -3.44
CA LEU A 10 47.53 13.54 -3.76
C LEU A 10 48.57 12.43 -3.59
N GLY A 11 48.94 12.14 -2.35
CA GLY A 11 49.52 10.86 -1.99
C GLY A 11 48.49 9.79 -2.34
N ILE A 12 48.94 8.72 -3.00
CA ILE A 12 48.07 7.57 -3.33
C ILE A 12 47.46 7.06 -2.03
N MET A 13 46.13 7.20 -1.88
CA MET A 13 45.39 6.69 -0.73
C MET A 13 45.69 5.19 -0.58
N LYS A 14 46.41 4.82 0.48
CA LYS A 14 46.71 3.42 0.78
C LYS A 14 45.60 2.86 1.67
N LEU A 15 44.57 2.30 1.04
CA LEU A 15 43.53 1.56 1.75
C LEU A 15 44.11 0.27 2.36
N SER A 16 43.62 -0.12 3.53
CA SER A 16 43.97 -1.43 4.09
C SER A 16 43.44 -2.55 3.18
N PRO A 17 44.10 -3.73 3.14
CA PRO A 17 43.59 -4.88 2.39
C PRO A 17 42.14 -5.22 2.77
N SER A 18 41.78 -5.04 4.05
CA SER A 18 40.43 -5.30 4.56
C SER A 18 39.38 -4.35 3.98
N SER A 19 39.71 -3.05 3.87
CA SER A 19 38.82 -2.05 3.27
C SER A 19 38.67 -2.24 1.77
N LEU A 20 39.75 -2.62 1.08
CA LEU A 20 39.70 -2.96 -0.34
C LEU A 20 38.77 -4.15 -0.60
N VAL A 21 38.85 -5.21 0.22
CA VAL A 21 37.95 -6.36 0.13
C VAL A 21 36.50 -5.95 0.39
N CYS A 22 36.21 -5.13 1.40
CA CYS A 22 34.86 -4.62 1.65
C CYS A 22 34.31 -3.81 0.46
N LEU A 23 35.13 -2.97 -0.18
CA LEU A 23 34.75 -2.22 -1.37
C LEU A 23 34.46 -3.13 -2.56
N LEU A 24 35.30 -4.14 -2.81
CA LEU A 24 35.08 -5.12 -3.87
C LEU A 24 33.79 -5.93 -3.64
N ILE A 25 33.56 -6.43 -2.43
CA ILE A 25 32.33 -7.14 -2.07
C ILE A 25 31.10 -6.24 -2.27
N THR A 26 31.19 -4.98 -1.84
CA THR A 26 30.11 -4.00 -2.03
C THR A 26 29.85 -3.76 -3.52
N PHE A 27 30.90 -3.57 -4.32
CA PHE A 27 30.80 -3.35 -5.76
C PHE A 27 30.15 -4.53 -6.49
N PHE A 28 30.65 -5.75 -6.27
CA PHE A 28 30.04 -6.95 -6.86
C PHE A 28 28.63 -7.20 -6.32
N GLY A 29 28.36 -6.85 -5.06
CA GLY A 29 27.03 -6.93 -4.47
C GLY A 29 26.03 -5.98 -5.13
N ILE A 30 26.44 -4.76 -5.47
CA ILE A 30 25.62 -3.80 -6.23
C ILE A 30 25.33 -4.34 -7.63
N ILE A 31 26.34 -4.86 -8.34
CA ILE A 31 26.14 -5.48 -9.67
C ILE A 31 25.13 -6.63 -9.58
N ARG A 32 25.30 -7.52 -8.59
CA ARG A 32 24.38 -8.64 -8.38
C ARG A 32 22.96 -8.16 -8.05
N SER A 33 22.82 -7.11 -7.25
CA SER A 33 21.53 -6.50 -6.91
C SER A 33 20.80 -5.97 -8.15
N ILE A 34 21.52 -5.27 -9.04
CA ILE A 34 20.96 -4.79 -10.31
C ILE A 34 20.53 -5.97 -11.17
N GLN A 35 21.34 -7.03 -11.28
CA GLN A 35 20.97 -8.24 -12.02
C GLN A 35 19.70 -8.89 -11.45
N LEU A 36 19.62 -9.06 -10.13
CA LEU A 36 18.46 -9.64 -9.45
C LEU A 36 17.18 -8.83 -9.71
N PHE A 37 17.26 -7.50 -9.59
CA PHE A 37 16.15 -6.62 -9.94
C PHE A 37 15.73 -6.78 -11.40
N LEU A 38 16.70 -6.81 -12.33
CA LEU A 38 16.42 -6.97 -13.75
C LEU A 38 15.78 -8.33 -14.10
N TYR A 39 16.17 -9.40 -13.41
CA TYR A 39 15.55 -10.71 -13.58
C TYR A 39 14.16 -10.77 -12.95
N SER A 40 14.00 -10.27 -11.72
CA SER A 40 12.73 -10.38 -10.99
C SER A 40 11.60 -9.61 -11.64
N THR A 41 11.92 -8.52 -12.33
CA THR A 41 10.94 -7.64 -13.00
C THR A 41 10.95 -7.77 -14.52
N ARG A 42 11.52 -8.85 -15.06
CA ARG A 42 11.61 -9.07 -16.52
C ARG A 42 10.24 -9.05 -17.20
N ASP A 43 9.27 -9.75 -16.63
CA ASP A 43 7.90 -9.88 -17.17
C ASP A 43 7.11 -8.56 -17.17
N LEU A 44 7.59 -7.53 -16.46
CA LEU A 44 7.00 -6.19 -16.46
C LEU A 44 7.55 -5.29 -17.59
N ARG A 45 8.66 -5.70 -18.22
CA ARG A 45 9.36 -4.91 -19.26
C ARG A 45 9.41 -5.59 -20.61
N ILE A 46 9.39 -6.92 -20.63
CA ILE A 46 9.58 -7.72 -21.83
C ILE A 46 8.44 -8.72 -21.90
N ALA A 47 7.73 -8.73 -23.02
CA ALA A 47 6.71 -9.72 -23.30
C ALA A 47 7.28 -11.14 -23.25
N ASN A 48 6.61 -12.04 -22.56
CA ASN A 48 6.96 -13.44 -22.62
C ASN A 48 6.34 -14.06 -23.89
N LYS A 49 7.13 -14.17 -24.96
CA LYS A 49 6.71 -14.76 -26.24
C LYS A 49 6.44 -16.27 -26.16
N GLN A 50 6.84 -16.92 -25.06
CA GLN A 50 6.57 -18.34 -24.82
C GLN A 50 5.20 -18.59 -24.19
N ASP A 51 4.56 -17.55 -23.63
CA ASP A 51 3.18 -17.66 -23.17
C ASP A 51 2.31 -17.96 -24.40
N ASP A 52 1.50 -19.03 -24.33
CA ASP A 52 0.61 -19.50 -25.41
C ASP A 52 -0.46 -18.48 -25.82
N TRP A 53 -0.64 -17.44 -25.01
CA TRP A 53 -1.54 -16.32 -25.23
C TRP A 53 -0.83 -15.00 -25.58
N PHE A 54 0.48 -15.01 -25.83
CA PHE A 54 1.21 -13.83 -26.26
C PHE A 54 0.53 -13.18 -27.48
N PHE A 55 0.34 -11.86 -27.40
CA PHE A 55 -0.24 -11.07 -28.47
C PHE A 55 0.61 -9.83 -28.70
N GLU A 56 0.97 -9.62 -29.96
CA GLU A 56 1.63 -8.42 -30.46
C GLU A 56 0.62 -7.69 -31.33
N GLN A 57 0.08 -6.59 -30.81
CA GLN A 57 -0.85 -5.77 -31.56
C GLN A 57 -0.08 -4.99 -32.64
N GLN A 58 -0.68 -4.86 -33.82
CA GLN A 58 -0.18 -3.90 -34.81
C GLN A 58 -0.66 -2.51 -34.41
N LYS A 59 0.26 -1.54 -34.42
CA LYS A 59 -0.03 -0.15 -34.08
C LYS A 59 -1.03 0.44 -35.05
N GLU A 60 -2.31 0.41 -34.70
CA GLU A 60 -3.36 1.04 -35.47
C GLU A 60 -3.48 2.53 -35.10
N PRO A 61 -3.66 3.43 -36.09
CA PRO A 61 -3.90 4.84 -35.82
C PRO A 61 -5.20 5.00 -35.04
N LEU A 62 -5.13 5.77 -33.95
CA LEU A 62 -6.29 6.10 -33.14
C LEU A 62 -7.37 6.76 -34.01
N PRO A 63 -8.62 6.24 -34.02
CA PRO A 63 -9.71 6.90 -34.72
C PRO A 63 -9.95 8.31 -34.13
N SER A 64 -10.16 9.30 -35.00
CA SER A 64 -10.48 10.66 -34.58
C SER A 64 -11.86 10.69 -33.91
N LYS A 65 -11.97 11.35 -32.76
CA LYS A 65 -13.27 11.62 -32.11
C LYS A 65 -14.15 12.40 -33.10
N SER A 66 -15.27 11.83 -33.54
CA SER A 66 -16.31 12.60 -34.21
C SER A 66 -17.09 13.38 -33.17
N THR A 67 -17.05 14.70 -33.24
CA THR A 67 -17.93 15.58 -32.45
C THR A 67 -19.30 15.62 -33.14
N ASP A 68 -20.20 14.69 -32.81
CA ASP A 68 -21.61 14.86 -33.15
C ASP A 68 -22.22 15.85 -32.15
N SER A 69 -22.24 17.13 -32.52
CA SER A 69 -22.81 18.21 -31.70
C SER A 69 -24.33 18.21 -31.84
N ARG A 70 -25.01 17.20 -31.31
CA ARG A 70 -26.45 17.32 -31.07
C ARG A 70 -26.65 18.25 -29.89
N GLN A 71 -27.48 19.26 -30.07
CA GLN A 71 -27.88 20.18 -29.02
C GLN A 71 -28.88 19.46 -28.10
N ILE A 72 -28.36 18.62 -27.20
CA ILE A 72 -29.17 17.85 -26.25
C ILE A 72 -29.44 18.75 -25.03
N LYS A 73 -30.71 18.86 -24.61
CA LYS A 73 -31.09 19.63 -23.42
C LYS A 73 -31.58 18.69 -22.33
N MET A 74 -30.95 18.72 -21.15
CA MET A 74 -31.41 17.95 -19.99
C MET A 74 -32.73 18.50 -19.45
N GLY A 75 -33.79 17.69 -19.56
CA GLY A 75 -35.15 18.03 -19.12
C GLY A 75 -35.72 16.99 -18.14
N ASN A 76 -37.04 16.78 -18.21
CA ASN A 76 -37.78 15.84 -17.35
C ASN A 76 -37.91 14.42 -17.92
N GLN A 77 -37.40 14.19 -19.14
CA GLN A 77 -37.55 12.92 -19.84
C GLN A 77 -36.58 11.85 -19.32
N PRO A 78 -36.97 10.57 -19.33
CA PRO A 78 -36.16 9.46 -18.83
C PRO A 78 -35.18 8.93 -19.88
N ASP A 79 -34.83 9.75 -20.88
CA ASP A 79 -33.92 9.41 -21.95
C ASP A 79 -32.45 9.66 -21.57
N ASN A 80 -31.56 9.05 -22.34
CA ASN A 80 -30.10 9.21 -22.24
C ASN A 80 -29.51 8.88 -20.86
N ILE A 81 -30.16 7.96 -20.14
CA ILE A 81 -29.72 7.53 -18.80
C ILE A 81 -29.70 6.01 -18.69
N PHE A 82 -28.66 5.48 -18.04
CA PHE A 82 -28.62 4.11 -17.56
C PHE A 82 -27.77 4.04 -16.29
N TYR A 83 -27.90 2.96 -15.52
CA TYR A 83 -27.15 2.78 -14.27
C TYR A 83 -26.79 1.32 -14.02
N PHE A 84 -25.73 1.13 -13.25
CA PHE A 84 -25.21 -0.17 -12.85
C PHE A 84 -24.75 -0.14 -11.40
N VAL A 85 -24.46 -1.32 -10.84
CA VAL A 85 -24.02 -1.46 -9.45
C VAL A 85 -22.63 -2.06 -9.38
N GLN A 86 -21.80 -1.53 -8.47
CA GLN A 86 -20.53 -2.11 -8.07
C GLN A 86 -20.64 -2.65 -6.64
N VAL A 87 -20.08 -3.83 -6.41
CA VAL A 87 -19.84 -4.40 -5.07
C VAL A 87 -18.39 -4.88 -5.02
N SER A 88 -17.79 -4.93 -3.84
CA SER A 88 -16.43 -5.45 -3.69
C SER A 88 -16.25 -6.21 -2.37
N ASP A 89 -15.23 -7.04 -2.28
CA ASP A 89 -14.72 -7.59 -1.02
C ASP A 89 -15.83 -8.29 -0.21
N LEU A 90 -16.45 -9.30 -0.85
CA LEU A 90 -17.53 -10.10 -0.30
C LEU A 90 -17.03 -10.96 0.87
N HIS A 91 -15.85 -11.56 0.68
CA HIS A 91 -15.21 -12.49 1.59
C HIS A 91 -16.17 -13.55 2.13
N ILE A 92 -16.84 -14.29 1.25
CA ILE A 92 -17.68 -15.41 1.70
C ILE A 92 -16.81 -16.38 2.48
N SER A 93 -17.20 -16.64 3.73
CA SER A 93 -16.36 -17.33 4.70
C SER A 93 -17.04 -18.59 5.22
N LYS A 94 -16.26 -19.67 5.33
CA LYS A 94 -16.65 -20.91 6.02
C LYS A 94 -16.52 -20.80 7.54
N PHE A 95 -15.83 -19.78 8.05
CA PHE A 95 -15.48 -19.69 9.47
C PHE A 95 -16.08 -18.47 10.18
N GLN A 96 -16.48 -17.42 9.45
CA GLN A 96 -16.95 -16.18 10.05
C GLN A 96 -18.48 -16.07 10.02
N SER A 97 -19.10 -16.00 11.21
CA SER A 97 -20.56 -15.87 11.34
C SER A 97 -21.06 -14.42 11.28
N LYS A 98 -20.21 -13.42 11.53
CA LYS A 98 -20.57 -12.00 11.47
C LYS A 98 -19.95 -11.36 10.23
N GLY A 99 -20.68 -10.49 9.53
CA GLY A 99 -20.21 -9.85 8.31
C GLY A 99 -20.20 -10.79 7.13
N HIS A 100 -19.19 -10.68 6.26
CA HIS A 100 -18.85 -11.67 5.25
C HIS A 100 -20.11 -12.12 4.45
N THR A 101 -20.38 -13.43 4.47
CA THR A 101 -21.49 -14.11 3.80
C THR A 101 -22.85 -13.50 4.13
N VAL A 102 -23.14 -13.16 5.39
CA VAL A 102 -24.50 -12.71 5.77
C VAL A 102 -24.81 -11.30 5.24
N HIS A 103 -23.82 -10.41 5.18
CA HIS A 103 -23.98 -9.09 4.56
C HIS A 103 -24.26 -9.23 3.06
N PHE A 104 -23.49 -10.06 2.37
CA PHE A 104 -23.70 -10.33 0.94
C PHE A 104 -25.10 -10.90 0.66
N LEU A 105 -25.56 -11.88 1.45
CA LEU A 105 -26.91 -12.43 1.29
C LEU A 105 -28.00 -11.39 1.57
N HIS A 106 -27.79 -10.45 2.51
CA HIS A 106 -28.72 -9.34 2.71
C HIS A 106 -28.72 -8.34 1.57
N PHE A 107 -27.57 -8.02 0.97
CA PHE A 107 -27.52 -7.19 -0.23
C PHE A 107 -28.37 -7.79 -1.35
N LEU A 108 -28.17 -9.08 -1.63
CA LEU A 108 -28.91 -9.82 -2.64
C LEU A 108 -30.42 -9.92 -2.33
N GLN A 109 -30.79 -10.18 -1.07
CA GLN A 109 -32.18 -10.41 -0.68
C GLN A 109 -32.96 -9.11 -0.41
N SER A 110 -32.28 -8.05 0.03
CA SER A 110 -32.91 -6.87 0.63
C SER A 110 -32.67 -5.58 -0.14
N ALA A 111 -31.54 -5.44 -0.84
CA ALA A 111 -31.22 -4.22 -1.58
C ALA A 111 -31.39 -4.39 -3.09
N LEU A 112 -30.69 -5.35 -3.69
CA LEU A 112 -30.63 -5.54 -5.15
C LEU A 112 -32.01 -5.58 -5.86
N PRO A 113 -33.06 -6.22 -5.31
CA PRO A 113 -34.36 -6.29 -5.99
C PRO A 113 -35.04 -4.94 -6.23
N SER A 114 -34.78 -3.96 -5.37
CA SER A 114 -35.29 -2.59 -5.51
C SER A 114 -34.47 -1.74 -6.49
N LEU A 115 -33.22 -2.13 -6.75
CA LEU A 115 -32.32 -1.40 -7.62
C LEU A 115 -32.58 -1.68 -9.09
N LYS A 116 -32.79 -2.96 -9.47
CA LYS A 116 -32.98 -3.40 -10.88
C LYS A 116 -31.94 -2.81 -11.87
N PRO A 117 -30.63 -2.89 -11.59
CA PRO A 117 -29.61 -2.31 -12.46
C PRO A 117 -29.48 -3.06 -13.78
N GLU A 118 -28.87 -2.42 -14.79
CA GLU A 118 -28.52 -3.07 -16.07
C GLU A 118 -27.59 -4.27 -15.85
N PHE A 119 -26.65 -4.14 -14.92
CA PHE A 119 -25.73 -5.20 -14.49
C PHE A 119 -25.11 -4.88 -13.12
N VAL A 120 -24.53 -5.90 -12.50
CA VAL A 120 -23.69 -5.79 -11.31
C VAL A 120 -22.25 -6.19 -11.66
N VAL A 121 -21.27 -5.47 -11.15
CA VAL A 121 -19.84 -5.86 -11.22
C VAL A 121 -19.31 -6.07 -9.81
N VAL A 122 -18.68 -7.22 -9.56
CA VAL A 122 -17.97 -7.51 -8.31
C VAL A 122 -16.46 -7.35 -8.52
N THR A 123 -15.84 -6.40 -7.83
CA THR A 123 -14.41 -6.07 -7.99
C THR A 123 -13.48 -6.93 -7.11
N GLY A 124 -13.72 -8.24 -7.05
CA GLY A 124 -12.81 -9.20 -6.43
C GLY A 124 -13.05 -9.47 -4.94
N ASP A 125 -12.22 -10.37 -4.40
CA ASP A 125 -12.30 -10.94 -3.06
C ASP A 125 -13.68 -11.54 -2.78
N LEU A 126 -14.06 -12.47 -3.67
CA LEU A 126 -15.33 -13.19 -3.62
C LEU A 126 -15.39 -14.10 -2.40
N ILE A 127 -14.28 -14.74 -2.05
CA ILE A 127 -14.16 -15.65 -0.90
C ILE A 127 -13.19 -15.12 0.18
N ASP A 128 -13.25 -15.68 1.39
CA ASP A 128 -12.38 -15.28 2.50
C ASP A 128 -11.04 -16.03 2.50
N ALA A 129 -10.99 -17.29 2.06
CA ALA A 129 -9.75 -18.08 1.94
C ALA A 129 -8.84 -18.07 3.18
N LYS A 130 -9.36 -17.73 4.36
CA LYS A 130 -8.64 -17.70 5.64
C LYS A 130 -9.10 -18.88 6.48
N ASP A 131 -8.18 -19.48 7.23
CA ASP A 131 -8.55 -20.50 8.21
C ASP A 131 -9.29 -19.91 9.42
N ALA A 132 -9.79 -20.77 10.31
CA ALA A 132 -10.49 -20.36 11.53
C ALA A 132 -9.68 -19.40 12.41
N THR A 133 -8.34 -19.52 12.43
CA THR A 133 -7.46 -18.64 13.21
C THR A 133 -7.05 -17.37 12.46
N ARG A 134 -7.41 -17.24 11.18
CA ARG A 134 -6.99 -16.17 10.25
C ARG A 134 -5.47 -16.04 10.11
N THR A 135 -4.75 -17.13 10.36
CA THR A 135 -3.28 -17.20 10.33
C THR A 135 -2.78 -17.66 8.98
N VAL A 136 -3.41 -18.68 8.39
CA VAL A 136 -3.04 -19.24 7.09
C VAL A 136 -4.14 -19.00 6.07
N SER A 137 -3.83 -19.23 4.79
CA SER A 137 -4.78 -19.11 3.69
C SER A 137 -4.77 -20.33 2.79
N ALA A 138 -5.97 -20.72 2.33
CA ALA A 138 -6.20 -21.82 1.40
C ALA A 138 -7.55 -21.63 0.69
N GLN A 139 -7.74 -22.32 -0.43
CA GLN A 139 -9.01 -22.31 -1.16
C GLN A 139 -10.00 -23.33 -0.56
N TYR A 140 -11.15 -22.86 -0.07
CA TYR A 140 -12.20 -23.71 0.50
C TYR A 140 -13.37 -23.84 -0.46
N ARG A 141 -13.61 -25.05 -0.96
CA ARG A 141 -14.66 -25.31 -1.95
C ARG A 141 -16.05 -24.86 -1.49
N GLU A 142 -16.35 -24.96 -0.20
CA GLU A 142 -17.65 -24.58 0.35
C GLU A 142 -17.94 -23.07 0.22
N GLU A 143 -16.92 -22.22 0.34
CA GLU A 143 -17.07 -20.76 0.14
C GLU A 143 -17.49 -20.46 -1.30
N TRP A 144 -16.84 -21.13 -2.26
CA TRP A 144 -17.16 -21.04 -3.69
C TRP A 144 -18.54 -21.60 -4.05
N GLN A 145 -18.95 -22.69 -3.39
CA GLN A 145 -20.31 -23.25 -3.55
C GLN A 145 -21.37 -22.26 -3.06
N VAL A 146 -21.14 -21.60 -1.92
CA VAL A 146 -22.04 -20.57 -1.40
C VAL A 146 -22.11 -19.38 -2.36
N TYR A 147 -20.96 -18.91 -2.87
CA TYR A 147 -20.91 -17.81 -3.85
C TYR A 147 -21.79 -18.09 -5.07
N LYS A 148 -21.51 -19.19 -5.78
CA LYS A 148 -22.23 -19.57 -7.00
C LYS A 148 -23.72 -19.75 -6.74
N ALA A 149 -24.06 -20.47 -5.67
CA ALA A 149 -25.45 -20.71 -5.30
C ALA A 149 -26.19 -19.41 -4.99
N ALA A 150 -25.55 -18.45 -4.32
CA ALA A 150 -26.14 -17.14 -4.04
C ALA A 150 -26.41 -16.36 -5.33
N VAL A 151 -25.40 -16.18 -6.17
CA VAL A 151 -25.53 -15.43 -7.43
C VAL A 151 -26.60 -16.04 -8.35
N GLU A 152 -26.54 -17.36 -8.61
CA GLU A 152 -27.51 -18.05 -9.49
C GLU A 152 -28.96 -17.95 -8.97
N GLN A 153 -29.16 -17.93 -7.65
CA GLN A 153 -30.50 -17.93 -7.05
C GLN A 153 -31.09 -16.52 -6.87
N SER A 154 -30.26 -15.49 -6.65
CA SER A 154 -30.75 -14.13 -6.39
C SER A 154 -30.67 -13.16 -7.54
N ALA A 155 -29.80 -13.41 -8.54
CA ALA A 155 -29.58 -12.44 -9.60
C ALA A 155 -30.87 -12.09 -10.36
N ASN A 156 -31.92 -12.94 -10.31
CA ASN A 156 -33.26 -12.67 -10.86
C ASN A 156 -33.23 -12.13 -12.30
N GLY A 157 -32.25 -12.57 -13.10
CA GLY A 157 -32.03 -12.12 -14.48
C GLY A 157 -31.12 -10.89 -14.65
N THR A 158 -30.65 -10.24 -13.59
CA THR A 158 -29.64 -9.19 -13.65
C THR A 158 -28.29 -9.77 -14.08
N THR A 159 -27.70 -9.18 -15.12
CA THR A 159 -26.38 -9.58 -15.62
C THR A 159 -25.33 -9.37 -14.53
N TRP A 160 -24.46 -10.35 -14.33
CA TRP A 160 -23.47 -10.37 -13.26
C TRP A 160 -22.06 -10.55 -13.83
N TYR A 161 -21.16 -9.64 -13.48
CA TYR A 161 -19.76 -9.70 -13.84
C TYR A 161 -18.90 -9.78 -12.58
N ASP A 162 -17.87 -10.60 -12.60
CA ASP A 162 -16.95 -10.75 -11.47
C ASP A 162 -15.48 -10.85 -11.92
N MET A 163 -14.59 -10.72 -10.96
CA MET A 163 -13.16 -10.92 -11.16
C MET A 163 -12.55 -11.49 -9.89
N ARG A 164 -11.29 -11.91 -9.99
CA ARG A 164 -10.50 -12.33 -8.85
C ARG A 164 -9.94 -11.13 -8.09
N GLY A 165 -9.98 -11.22 -6.76
CA GLY A 165 -9.11 -10.46 -5.87
C GLY A 165 -8.02 -11.35 -5.27
N ASN A 166 -7.17 -10.78 -4.41
CA ASN A 166 -6.03 -11.51 -3.87
C ASN A 166 -6.44 -12.76 -3.08
N HIS A 167 -7.59 -12.72 -2.41
CA HIS A 167 -8.11 -13.87 -1.68
C HIS A 167 -8.52 -15.02 -2.59
N ASP A 168 -9.06 -14.71 -3.76
CA ASP A 168 -9.51 -15.67 -4.76
C ASP A 168 -8.34 -16.41 -5.44
N CYS A 169 -7.11 -15.93 -5.21
CA CYS A 169 -5.89 -16.52 -5.74
C CYS A 169 -4.88 -16.93 -4.66
N PHE A 170 -5.21 -16.91 -3.36
CA PHE A 170 -4.31 -17.45 -2.33
C PHE A 170 -4.08 -18.95 -2.48
N ASP A 171 -2.87 -19.40 -2.15
CA ASP A 171 -2.44 -20.80 -2.17
C ASP A 171 -2.76 -21.47 -3.52
N LEU A 172 -2.33 -20.85 -4.62
CA LEU A 172 -2.64 -21.30 -5.97
C LEU A 172 -1.39 -21.45 -6.84
N ALA A 173 -1.04 -22.69 -7.16
CA ALA A 173 0.18 -23.01 -7.91
C ALA A 173 0.12 -22.62 -9.39
N SER A 174 -1.07 -22.61 -9.98
CA SER A 174 -1.32 -22.13 -11.34
C SER A 174 -2.81 -21.96 -11.61
N TRP A 175 -3.16 -21.27 -12.70
CA TRP A 175 -4.54 -21.19 -13.19
C TRP A 175 -5.15 -22.53 -13.61
N LYS A 176 -4.32 -23.55 -13.84
CA LYS A 176 -4.79 -24.90 -14.19
C LYS A 176 -4.97 -25.81 -12.97
N ALA A 177 -4.51 -25.38 -11.79
CA ALA A 177 -4.55 -26.19 -10.57
C ALA A 177 -5.97 -26.60 -10.19
N ASP A 178 -6.10 -27.77 -9.57
CA ASP A 178 -7.41 -28.35 -9.18
C ASP A 178 -8.12 -27.52 -8.11
N ASN A 179 -7.38 -26.75 -7.33
CA ASN A 179 -7.91 -25.83 -6.32
C ASN A 179 -8.16 -24.41 -6.86
N ASN A 180 -8.03 -24.16 -8.18
CA ASN A 180 -8.50 -22.93 -8.81
C ASN A 180 -10.03 -22.95 -8.95
N TYR A 181 -10.74 -22.77 -7.84
CA TYR A 181 -12.20 -22.84 -7.85
C TYR A 181 -12.88 -21.66 -8.55
N TYR A 182 -12.20 -20.52 -8.72
CA TYR A 182 -12.74 -19.44 -9.56
C TYR A 182 -13.07 -19.92 -10.98
N ARG A 183 -12.28 -20.85 -11.54
CA ARG A 183 -12.54 -21.45 -12.86
C ARG A 183 -13.91 -22.14 -12.95
N ASP A 184 -14.36 -22.73 -11.86
CA ASP A 184 -15.55 -23.58 -11.83
C ASP A 184 -16.79 -22.84 -11.27
N PHE A 185 -16.55 -21.80 -10.46
CA PHE A 185 -17.57 -21.11 -9.66
C PHE A 185 -17.70 -19.61 -9.92
N GLY A 186 -16.70 -18.95 -10.51
CA GLY A 186 -16.79 -17.54 -10.91
C GLY A 186 -17.68 -17.38 -12.14
N GLU A 187 -18.53 -16.36 -12.14
CA GLU A 187 -19.52 -16.10 -13.18
C GLU A 187 -18.86 -15.66 -14.49
N SER A 188 -17.87 -14.78 -14.41
CA SER A 188 -17.07 -14.28 -15.55
C SER A 188 -15.78 -15.07 -15.75
N SER A 189 -15.67 -16.27 -15.15
CA SER A 189 -14.47 -17.10 -15.23
C SER A 189 -14.09 -17.48 -16.67
N GLN A 190 -15.09 -17.80 -17.50
CA GLN A 190 -14.89 -18.09 -18.92
C GLN A 190 -14.38 -16.85 -19.68
N LEU A 191 -15.03 -15.69 -19.48
CA LEU A 191 -14.61 -14.42 -20.11
C LEU A 191 -13.17 -14.08 -19.74
N LEU A 192 -12.81 -14.26 -18.47
CA LEU A 192 -11.47 -13.98 -17.97
C LEU A 192 -10.42 -14.95 -18.51
N ASP A 193 -10.73 -16.24 -18.67
CA ASP A 193 -9.80 -17.21 -19.27
C ASP A 193 -9.64 -17.00 -20.78
N GLU A 194 -10.72 -16.74 -21.52
CA GLU A 194 -10.68 -16.41 -22.95
C GLU A 194 -9.88 -15.12 -23.20
N GLY A 195 -10.11 -14.11 -22.36
CA GLY A 195 -9.41 -12.84 -22.34
C GLY A 195 -8.01 -12.87 -21.74
N LYS A 196 -7.60 -14.02 -21.18
CA LYS A 196 -6.28 -14.26 -20.57
C LYS A 196 -5.93 -13.22 -19.51
N GLY A 197 -6.90 -12.94 -18.63
CA GLY A 197 -6.79 -11.97 -17.54
C GLY A 197 -7.35 -10.59 -17.85
N VAL A 198 -7.81 -10.33 -19.08
CA VAL A 198 -8.49 -9.07 -19.45
C VAL A 198 -9.73 -9.39 -20.27
N TYR A 199 -10.90 -8.96 -19.83
CA TYR A 199 -12.10 -9.04 -20.66
C TYR A 199 -12.82 -7.70 -20.70
N SER A 200 -13.67 -7.52 -21.71
CA SER A 200 -14.44 -6.29 -21.88
C SER A 200 -15.78 -6.57 -22.50
N TRP A 201 -16.77 -5.72 -22.20
CA TRP A 201 -18.06 -5.71 -22.87
C TRP A 201 -18.46 -4.28 -23.22
N GLN A 202 -19.38 -4.14 -24.15
CA GLN A 202 -19.90 -2.86 -24.60
C GLN A 202 -21.38 -2.76 -24.29
N ILE A 203 -21.82 -1.53 -24.01
CA ILE A 203 -23.22 -1.17 -24.01
C ILE A 203 -23.42 -0.09 -25.06
N THR A 204 -24.11 -0.47 -26.14
CA THR A 204 -24.52 0.46 -27.19
C THR A 204 -25.96 0.89 -26.91
N LYS A 205 -26.16 2.19 -26.65
CA LYS A 205 -27.48 2.81 -26.57
C LYS A 205 -27.68 3.73 -27.78
N SER A 206 -28.90 4.21 -27.99
CA SER A 206 -29.20 5.16 -29.09
C SER A 206 -28.44 6.50 -28.98
N PHE A 207 -27.91 6.80 -27.80
CA PHE A 207 -27.25 8.06 -27.44
C PHE A 207 -25.74 7.94 -27.22
N GLY A 208 -25.17 6.74 -27.23
CA GLY A 208 -23.74 6.57 -26.97
C GLY A 208 -23.28 5.12 -26.95
N ASN A 209 -21.97 4.94 -27.00
CA ASN A 209 -21.31 3.64 -26.83
C ASN A 209 -20.36 3.70 -25.63
N TYR A 210 -20.49 2.73 -24.73
CA TYR A 210 -19.76 2.65 -23.47
C TYR A 210 -18.99 1.33 -23.41
N ASN A 211 -17.71 1.42 -23.09
CA ASN A 211 -16.84 0.26 -22.95
C ASN A 211 -16.55 -0.01 -21.47
N PHE A 212 -16.60 -1.27 -21.07
CA PHE A 212 -16.32 -1.71 -19.70
C PHE A 212 -15.20 -2.74 -19.79
N VAL A 213 -14.11 -2.49 -19.07
CA VAL A 213 -12.89 -3.31 -19.15
C VAL A 213 -12.51 -3.79 -17.76
N VAL A 214 -12.36 -5.09 -17.63
CA VAL A 214 -11.92 -5.75 -16.39
C VAL A 214 -10.51 -6.26 -16.59
N VAL A 215 -9.67 -6.08 -15.57
CA VAL A 215 -8.34 -6.68 -15.52
C VAL A 215 -8.09 -7.40 -14.21
N ASP A 216 -7.54 -8.59 -14.34
CA ASP A 216 -7.03 -9.37 -13.24
C ASP A 216 -5.53 -9.13 -13.05
N ALA A 217 -5.18 -8.68 -11.85
CA ALA A 217 -3.81 -8.41 -11.42
C ALA A 217 -3.30 -9.43 -10.39
N CYS A 218 -4.05 -10.51 -10.13
CA CYS A 218 -3.57 -11.58 -9.27
C CYS A 218 -2.25 -12.16 -9.82
N PRO A 219 -1.34 -12.56 -8.91
CA PRO A 219 -0.12 -13.24 -9.30
C PRO A 219 -0.40 -14.53 -10.07
N LYS A 220 0.38 -14.80 -11.12
CA LYS A 220 0.30 -16.04 -11.92
C LYS A 220 0.37 -17.31 -11.04
N LYS A 221 1.12 -17.21 -9.96
CA LYS A 221 1.18 -18.16 -8.85
C LYS A 221 0.93 -17.40 -7.57
N GLY A 222 -0.16 -17.69 -6.90
CA GLY A 222 -0.60 -16.95 -5.72
C GLY A 222 -0.04 -17.56 -4.44
N PRO A 223 0.97 -16.93 -3.81
CA PRO A 223 1.47 -17.41 -2.53
C PRO A 223 0.38 -17.34 -1.46
N SER A 224 0.50 -18.17 -0.43
CA SER A 224 -0.26 -17.99 0.79
C SER A 224 0.11 -16.67 1.48
N ARG A 225 -0.82 -16.19 2.32
CA ARG A 225 -0.59 -15.03 3.19
C ARG A 225 0.70 -15.16 3.99
N PRO A 226 1.34 -14.04 4.36
CA PRO A 226 0.92 -12.64 4.16
C PRO A 226 1.27 -12.01 2.81
N PHE A 227 1.86 -12.75 1.87
CA PHE A 227 2.12 -12.21 0.52
C PHE A 227 0.86 -12.21 -0.33
N ASN A 228 0.93 -11.56 -1.50
CA ASN A 228 -0.18 -11.31 -2.41
C ASN A 228 -1.09 -10.14 -1.98
N PHE A 229 -0.55 -9.16 -1.25
CA PHE A 229 -1.20 -7.86 -1.03
C PHE A 229 -1.02 -6.91 -2.22
N PHE A 230 0.09 -7.03 -2.98
CA PHE A 230 0.27 -6.25 -4.20
C PHE A 230 0.01 -7.10 -5.45
N GLY A 231 -0.82 -6.57 -6.36
CA GLY A 231 -1.05 -7.14 -7.69
C GLY A 231 -0.01 -6.67 -8.70
N TYR A 232 0.08 -7.34 -9.86
CA TYR A 232 0.90 -6.85 -10.96
C TYR A 232 0.33 -7.14 -12.35
N LEU A 233 0.63 -6.26 -13.30
CA LEU A 233 0.30 -6.41 -14.71
C LEU A 233 1.58 -6.63 -15.52
N THR A 234 1.72 -7.81 -16.12
CA THR A 234 2.85 -8.10 -17.02
C THR A 234 2.76 -7.31 -18.32
N THR A 235 3.86 -7.23 -19.08
CA THR A 235 3.85 -6.69 -20.44
C THR A 235 2.80 -7.37 -21.32
N ASN A 236 2.63 -8.69 -21.21
CA ASN A 236 1.61 -9.42 -21.97
C ASN A 236 0.18 -8.97 -21.56
N THR A 237 -0.05 -8.75 -20.27
CA THR A 237 -1.35 -8.24 -19.76
C THR A 237 -1.60 -6.80 -20.22
N MET A 238 -0.56 -5.97 -20.22
CA MET A 238 -0.60 -4.61 -20.75
C MET A 238 -0.93 -4.60 -22.25
N ASN A 239 -0.40 -5.53 -23.05
CA ASN A 239 -0.77 -5.66 -24.46
C ASN A 239 -2.26 -5.96 -24.64
N ARG A 240 -2.83 -6.84 -23.79
CA ARG A 240 -4.26 -7.14 -23.81
C ARG A 240 -5.10 -5.93 -23.41
N LEU A 241 -4.71 -5.21 -22.36
CA LEU A 241 -5.36 -3.96 -21.97
C LEU A 241 -5.36 -2.92 -23.09
N VAL A 242 -4.22 -2.73 -23.77
CA VAL A 242 -4.13 -1.85 -24.95
C VAL A 242 -5.17 -2.30 -26.00
N SER A 243 -5.24 -3.59 -26.30
CA SER A 243 -6.19 -4.12 -27.29
C SER A 243 -7.66 -3.92 -26.90
N SER A 244 -7.99 -3.97 -25.60
CA SER A 244 -9.37 -3.78 -25.10
C SER A 244 -9.77 -2.31 -24.95
N MET A 245 -8.82 -1.36 -25.02
CA MET A 245 -9.09 0.07 -24.79
C MET A 245 -8.83 0.96 -26.03
N MET A 246 -8.00 0.51 -26.97
CA MET A 246 -7.48 1.35 -28.05
C MET A 246 -8.14 1.08 -29.42
N TYR A 247 -9.04 0.11 -29.53
CA TYR A 247 -9.64 -0.29 -30.80
C TYR A 247 -10.78 0.62 -31.31
N GLY A 248 -11.28 1.54 -30.48
CA GLY A 248 -12.43 2.36 -30.84
C GLY A 248 -12.55 3.65 -30.02
N THR A 249 -13.57 4.44 -30.37
CA THR A 249 -13.97 5.64 -29.63
C THR A 249 -15.26 5.35 -28.87
N PHE A 250 -15.24 5.61 -27.56
CA PHE A 250 -16.38 5.47 -26.66
C PHE A 250 -16.69 6.80 -25.99
N ASN A 251 -17.95 7.03 -25.62
CA ASN A 251 -18.35 8.16 -24.78
C ASN A 251 -17.57 8.06 -23.45
N HIS A 252 -17.65 6.89 -22.80
CA HIS A 252 -16.80 6.55 -21.67
C HIS A 252 -16.24 5.13 -21.79
N THR A 253 -15.04 4.95 -21.28
CA THR A 253 -14.52 3.63 -20.88
C THR A 253 -14.45 3.58 -19.35
N PHE A 254 -14.99 2.53 -18.76
CA PHE A 254 -14.91 2.24 -17.33
C PHE A 254 -13.96 1.07 -17.11
N MET A 255 -12.98 1.25 -16.23
CA MET A 255 -12.00 0.22 -15.89
C MET A 255 -12.33 -0.35 -14.52
N PHE A 256 -12.24 -1.67 -14.38
CA PHE A 256 -12.42 -2.39 -13.14
C PHE A 256 -11.23 -3.28 -12.86
N ALA A 257 -10.73 -3.22 -11.64
CA ALA A 257 -9.69 -4.11 -11.15
C ALA A 257 -9.88 -4.28 -9.63
N HIS A 258 -9.40 -5.36 -9.06
CA HIS A 258 -9.48 -5.52 -7.60
C HIS A 258 -8.55 -4.55 -6.86
N TYR A 259 -7.26 -4.55 -7.21
CA TYR A 259 -6.23 -3.76 -6.54
C TYR A 259 -6.30 -2.28 -6.97
N PRO A 260 -6.35 -1.33 -6.03
CA PRO A 260 -6.09 0.08 -6.30
C PRO A 260 -4.70 0.29 -6.90
N THR A 261 -4.52 1.38 -7.64
CA THR A 261 -3.27 1.68 -8.34
C THR A 261 -2.08 1.84 -7.38
N THR A 262 -2.32 2.26 -6.13
CA THR A 262 -1.30 2.35 -5.07
C THR A 262 -0.69 0.98 -4.71
N THR A 263 -1.49 -0.09 -4.83
CA THR A 263 -1.10 -1.50 -4.58
C THR A 263 -0.84 -2.30 -5.85
N LEU A 264 -0.76 -1.63 -7.01
CA LEU A 264 -0.61 -2.28 -8.31
C LEU A 264 0.76 -1.99 -8.94
N VAL A 265 1.47 -3.04 -9.34
CA VAL A 265 2.73 -2.92 -10.10
C VAL A 265 2.45 -3.11 -11.58
N THR A 266 2.54 -2.04 -12.36
CA THR A 266 2.23 -2.10 -13.80
C THR A 266 3.49 -2.24 -14.65
N GLY A 267 3.46 -3.15 -15.61
CA GLY A 267 4.45 -3.22 -16.68
C GLY A 267 4.25 -2.16 -17.76
N ILE A 268 5.04 -2.29 -18.82
CA ILE A 268 4.93 -1.50 -20.06
C ILE A 268 4.55 -2.47 -21.18
N SER A 269 3.64 -2.07 -22.07
CA SER A 269 3.27 -2.87 -23.23
C SER A 269 4.45 -3.00 -24.22
N SER A 270 4.40 -3.98 -25.13
CA SER A 270 5.39 -4.15 -26.21
C SER A 270 5.49 -2.92 -27.10
N GLU A 271 4.42 -2.13 -27.22
CA GLU A 271 4.38 -0.89 -28.00
C GLU A 271 4.88 0.34 -27.22
N GLY A 272 5.20 0.19 -25.93
CA GLY A 272 5.67 1.27 -25.08
C GLY A 272 4.60 2.02 -24.31
N TYR A 273 3.33 1.58 -24.36
CA TYR A 273 2.27 2.18 -23.55
C TYR A 273 2.44 1.84 -22.08
N THR A 274 2.45 2.88 -21.25
CA THR A 274 2.39 2.78 -19.79
C THR A 274 0.95 2.73 -19.31
N PHE A 275 0.72 2.33 -18.05
CA PHE A 275 -0.61 2.40 -17.46
C PHE A 275 -1.18 3.83 -17.42
N ARG A 276 -0.32 4.84 -17.26
CA ARG A 276 -0.72 6.25 -17.34
C ARG A 276 -1.26 6.63 -18.72
N ASP A 277 -0.69 6.08 -19.79
CA ASP A 277 -1.18 6.32 -21.15
C ASP A 277 -2.58 5.73 -21.34
N LEU A 278 -2.83 4.54 -20.75
CA LEU A 278 -4.15 3.91 -20.73
C LEU A 278 -5.15 4.68 -19.84
N ALA A 279 -4.71 5.27 -18.74
CA ALA A 279 -5.54 6.11 -17.88
C ALA A 279 -6.10 7.36 -18.57
N ASN A 280 -5.47 7.82 -19.66
CA ASN A 280 -6.05 8.87 -20.51
C ASN A 280 -7.31 8.40 -21.26
N ARG A 281 -7.54 7.09 -21.37
CA ARG A 281 -8.61 6.49 -22.20
C ARG A 281 -9.85 6.11 -21.40
N PHE A 282 -9.73 5.82 -20.11
CA PHE A 282 -10.87 5.55 -19.24
C PHE A 282 -11.26 6.79 -18.43
N SER A 283 -12.54 6.86 -18.04
CA SER A 283 -13.09 7.95 -17.22
C SER A 283 -12.97 7.64 -15.74
N VAL A 284 -13.28 6.41 -15.37
CA VAL A 284 -13.27 5.94 -13.97
C VAL A 284 -12.59 4.58 -13.87
N TYR A 285 -11.76 4.43 -12.85
CA TYR A 285 -11.18 3.19 -12.37
C TYR A 285 -11.87 2.78 -11.08
N PHE A 286 -12.56 1.65 -11.10
CA PHE A 286 -13.28 1.08 -9.97
C PHE A 286 -12.47 -0.06 -9.34
N CYS A 287 -12.28 0.01 -8.02
CA CYS A 287 -11.52 -0.97 -7.26
C CYS A 287 -12.09 -1.24 -5.85
N GLY A 288 -11.50 -2.20 -5.16
CA GLY A 288 -11.75 -2.55 -3.76
C GLY A 288 -10.44 -2.75 -2.99
N HIS A 289 -10.29 -3.87 -2.30
CA HIS A 289 -9.05 -4.36 -1.68
C HIS A 289 -8.61 -3.72 -0.33
N LEU A 290 -8.51 -2.39 -0.20
CA LEU A 290 -8.02 -1.79 1.06
C LEU A 290 -9.10 -1.73 2.15
N HIS A 291 -10.36 -1.84 1.73
CA HIS A 291 -11.55 -1.75 2.59
C HIS A 291 -11.64 -0.36 3.24
N ARG A 292 -12.70 -0.10 4.00
CA ARG A 292 -12.71 1.08 4.85
C ARG A 292 -11.74 0.88 6.02
N LEU A 293 -10.58 1.55 5.95
CA LEU A 293 -9.53 1.46 6.97
C LEU A 293 -10.01 1.97 8.34
N THR A 294 -9.56 1.31 9.42
CA THR A 294 -9.93 1.66 10.80
C THR A 294 -9.54 3.10 11.18
N ALA A 295 -10.26 3.69 12.13
CA ALA A 295 -10.02 5.04 12.65
C ALA A 295 -10.15 6.19 11.64
N GLY A 296 -10.98 6.00 10.60
CA GLY A 296 -11.31 7.06 9.62
C GLY A 296 -10.22 7.33 8.58
N LEU A 297 -9.09 6.61 8.63
CA LEU A 297 -7.95 6.76 7.71
C LEU A 297 -8.28 6.33 6.26
N GLY A 298 -9.46 5.74 6.02
CA GLY A 298 -9.95 5.30 4.71
C GLY A 298 -11.45 5.57 4.49
N ASP A 299 -12.02 6.58 5.14
CA ASP A 299 -13.45 6.92 4.95
C ASP A 299 -13.78 7.37 3.51
N VAL A 300 -12.79 7.96 2.82
CA VAL A 300 -12.90 8.37 1.42
C VAL A 300 -11.63 7.95 0.67
N LEU A 301 -11.64 6.72 0.15
CA LEU A 301 -10.58 6.17 -0.71
C LEU A 301 -10.89 6.48 -2.18
N LYS A 302 -10.89 7.77 -2.51
CA LYS A 302 -11.18 8.28 -3.86
C LYS A 302 -10.13 9.30 -4.25
N SER A 303 -9.68 9.26 -5.49
CA SER A 303 -8.72 10.24 -5.99
C SER A 303 -9.05 10.68 -7.41
N TYR A 304 -8.47 11.81 -7.80
CA TYR A 304 -8.54 12.35 -9.14
C TYR A 304 -7.14 12.65 -9.67
N SER A 305 -6.86 12.18 -10.88
CA SER A 305 -5.64 12.53 -11.60
C SER A 305 -5.93 13.65 -12.59
N GLN A 306 -5.42 14.86 -12.30
CA GLN A 306 -5.50 15.99 -13.23
C GLN A 306 -4.78 15.71 -14.56
N SER A 307 -3.72 14.90 -14.52
CA SER A 307 -2.92 14.66 -15.72
C SER A 307 -3.54 13.72 -16.73
N THR A 308 -4.47 12.86 -16.28
CA THR A 308 -5.18 11.89 -17.12
C THR A 308 -6.68 12.17 -17.20
N ASP A 309 -7.14 13.18 -16.47
CA ASP A 309 -8.54 13.51 -16.25
C ASP A 309 -9.39 12.27 -15.95
N SER A 310 -9.00 11.52 -14.92
CA SER A 310 -9.62 10.25 -14.54
C SER A 310 -9.84 10.17 -13.03
N LEU A 311 -10.89 9.47 -12.64
CA LEU A 311 -11.17 9.13 -11.25
C LEU A 311 -10.70 7.72 -10.91
N GLU A 312 -10.19 7.56 -9.69
CA GLU A 312 -10.00 6.25 -9.06
C GLU A 312 -10.90 6.20 -7.83
N LEU A 313 -11.84 5.25 -7.82
CA LEU A 313 -12.89 5.15 -6.83
C LEU A 313 -12.86 3.77 -6.17
N GLU A 314 -12.15 3.66 -5.05
CA GLU A 314 -12.25 2.48 -4.21
C GLU A 314 -13.62 2.44 -3.53
N LEU A 315 -14.21 1.25 -3.47
CA LEU A 315 -15.46 0.99 -2.76
C LEU A 315 -15.16 0.31 -1.42
N SER A 316 -15.88 0.75 -0.38
CA SER A 316 -15.89 0.08 0.93
C SER A 316 -16.38 -1.37 0.79
N ASP A 317 -16.00 -2.22 1.72
CA ASP A 317 -16.20 -3.66 1.63
C ASP A 317 -17.63 -4.10 1.98
N MET A 318 -18.12 -5.12 1.29
CA MET A 318 -19.37 -5.80 1.66
C MET A 318 -19.19 -6.56 3.00
N LYS A 319 -18.00 -7.10 3.26
CA LYS A 319 -17.67 -7.94 4.41
C LYS A 319 -18.04 -7.34 5.77
N ASP A 320 -17.50 -6.19 6.14
CA ASP A 320 -17.63 -5.56 7.45
C ASP A 320 -18.64 -4.41 7.42
N HIS A 321 -18.75 -3.69 6.30
CA HIS A 321 -19.59 -2.49 6.17
C HIS A 321 -20.88 -2.70 5.38
N GLY A 322 -20.98 -3.78 4.60
CA GLY A 322 -22.17 -4.04 3.78
C GLY A 322 -22.35 -3.00 2.67
N SER A 323 -21.25 -2.45 2.16
CA SER A 323 -21.27 -1.33 1.24
C SER A 323 -21.48 -1.76 -0.22
N TYR A 324 -22.20 -0.96 -0.99
CA TYR A 324 -22.33 -1.09 -2.44
C TYR A 324 -22.43 0.29 -3.10
N ARG A 325 -22.13 0.38 -4.40
CA ARG A 325 -22.18 1.63 -5.16
C ARG A 325 -23.18 1.53 -6.31
N ILE A 326 -23.96 2.57 -6.50
CA ILE A 326 -24.78 2.76 -7.71
C ILE A 326 -24.10 3.82 -8.56
N VAL A 327 -23.91 3.55 -9.85
CA VAL A 327 -23.33 4.48 -10.82
C VAL A 327 -24.35 4.74 -11.91
N ALA A 328 -24.67 6.01 -12.16
CA ALA A 328 -25.53 6.44 -13.26
C ALA A 328 -24.73 7.24 -14.28
N VAL A 329 -25.01 7.00 -15.55
CA VAL A 329 -24.56 7.83 -16.67
C VAL A 329 -25.80 8.50 -17.22
N ASP A 330 -25.94 9.81 -16.99
CA ASP A 330 -27.09 10.63 -17.40
C ASP A 330 -26.59 11.72 -18.34
N HIS A 331 -26.89 11.59 -19.63
CA HIS A 331 -26.37 12.48 -20.68
C HIS A 331 -24.84 12.58 -20.70
N ASP A 332 -24.15 11.43 -20.56
CA ASP A 332 -22.70 11.32 -20.41
C ASP A 332 -22.12 12.03 -19.16
N LEU A 333 -22.95 12.41 -18.19
CA LEU A 333 -22.50 12.77 -16.85
C LEU A 333 -22.50 11.53 -15.95
N ILE A 334 -21.36 11.21 -15.36
CA ILE A 334 -21.15 10.06 -14.48
C ILE A 334 -21.38 10.48 -13.04
N SER A 335 -22.48 10.05 -12.43
CA SER A 335 -22.75 10.28 -11.01
C SER A 335 -22.79 8.95 -10.25
N PHE A 336 -22.44 8.95 -8.97
CA PHE A 336 -22.51 7.74 -8.16
C PHE A 336 -22.84 8.06 -6.71
N VAL A 337 -23.33 7.04 -6.00
CA VAL A 337 -23.57 7.09 -4.56
C VAL A 337 -23.11 5.76 -3.96
N ASP A 338 -22.49 5.83 -2.78
CA ASP A 338 -22.09 4.67 -1.98
C ASP A 338 -23.09 4.52 -0.83
N ILE A 339 -23.57 3.29 -0.60
CA ILE A 339 -24.61 2.98 0.39
C ILE A 339 -24.13 1.84 1.25
N ASP A 340 -24.35 1.97 2.57
CA ASP A 340 -24.14 0.89 3.53
C ASP A 340 -25.48 0.23 3.88
N LEU A 341 -25.49 -1.10 3.94
CA LEU A 341 -26.58 -1.83 4.59
C LEU A 341 -26.68 -1.42 6.07
N PRO A 342 -27.86 -1.52 6.71
CA PRO A 342 -27.99 -1.27 8.14
C PRO A 342 -27.42 -2.46 8.94
N VAL A 343 -26.09 -2.63 8.91
CA VAL A 343 -25.37 -3.79 9.48
C VAL A 343 -25.59 -3.97 10.98
N SER A 344 -25.97 -2.91 11.70
CA SER A 344 -26.37 -2.99 13.11
C SER A 344 -27.66 -3.80 13.34
N GLN A 345 -28.49 -3.97 12.31
CA GLN A 345 -29.70 -4.78 12.33
C GLN A 345 -29.45 -6.23 11.87
N ILE A 346 -28.26 -6.51 11.31
CA ILE A 346 -27.90 -7.84 10.81
C ILE A 346 -27.27 -8.65 11.95
N LEU A 347 -27.96 -9.72 12.35
CA LEU A 347 -27.47 -10.65 13.35
C LEU A 347 -26.40 -11.57 12.76
N PRO A 348 -25.46 -12.09 13.59
CA PRO A 348 -24.57 -13.16 13.15
C PRO A 348 -25.35 -14.35 12.60
N ALA A 349 -24.83 -14.94 11.52
CA ALA A 349 -25.38 -16.14 10.91
C ALA A 349 -25.38 -17.31 11.90
N THR A 350 -26.50 -18.03 11.95
CA THR A 350 -26.63 -19.30 12.68
C THR A 350 -25.82 -20.40 11.99
N ASP A 351 -25.89 -20.43 10.66
CA ASP A 351 -25.19 -21.39 9.81
C ASP A 351 -24.18 -20.63 8.94
N VAL A 352 -22.89 -20.86 9.20
CA VAL A 352 -21.80 -20.17 8.49
C VAL A 352 -21.71 -20.59 7.02
N ILE A 353 -22.10 -21.83 6.71
CA ILE A 353 -22.36 -22.31 5.36
C ILE A 353 -23.89 -22.40 5.18
N PRO A 354 -24.53 -21.37 4.60
CA PRO A 354 -25.98 -21.28 4.51
C PRO A 354 -26.51 -22.09 3.32
N LEU A 355 -26.14 -23.36 3.21
CA LEU A 355 -26.61 -24.28 2.17
C LEU A 355 -27.42 -25.41 2.81
N ASN A 356 -28.62 -25.65 2.27
CA ASN A 356 -29.41 -26.80 2.67
C ASN A 356 -28.90 -28.11 2.01
N SER A 357 -29.51 -29.24 2.34
CA SER A 357 -29.13 -30.56 1.82
C SER A 357 -29.24 -30.71 0.29
N LYS A 358 -29.89 -29.76 -0.40
CA LYS A 358 -30.01 -29.70 -1.87
C LYS A 358 -29.05 -28.69 -2.49
N GLY A 359 -28.14 -28.08 -1.71
CA GLY A 359 -27.22 -27.05 -2.19
C GLY A 359 -27.89 -25.71 -2.49
N LYS A 360 -29.09 -25.45 -1.95
CA LYS A 360 -29.76 -24.14 -2.09
C LYS A 360 -29.46 -23.23 -0.90
N ILE A 361 -29.47 -21.93 -1.16
CA ILE A 361 -29.20 -20.92 -0.13
C ILE A 361 -30.34 -20.89 0.89
N ILE A 362 -29.96 -20.85 2.17
CA ILE A 362 -30.84 -20.53 3.29
C ILE A 362 -30.86 -19.00 3.40
N TRP A 363 -31.82 -18.37 2.73
CA TRP A 363 -31.90 -16.91 2.65
C TRP A 363 -32.19 -16.29 4.03
N PRO A 364 -31.47 -15.22 4.43
CA PRO A 364 -31.81 -14.47 5.62
C PRO A 364 -33.16 -13.76 5.42
N LYS A 365 -33.82 -13.43 6.54
CA LYS A 365 -35.05 -12.65 6.48
C LYS A 365 -34.75 -11.26 5.89
N LYS A 366 -35.54 -10.84 4.90
CA LYS A 366 -35.42 -9.49 4.31
C LYS A 366 -35.44 -8.42 5.40
N ILE A 367 -34.48 -7.50 5.31
CA ILE A 367 -34.43 -6.29 6.14
C ILE A 367 -34.99 -5.11 5.36
N GLN A 368 -35.60 -4.15 6.05
CA GLN A 368 -36.14 -2.96 5.39
C GLN A 368 -35.05 -1.91 5.26
N THR A 369 -34.67 -1.61 4.02
CA THR A 369 -33.72 -0.54 3.70
C THR A 369 -34.43 0.80 3.57
N ALA A 370 -33.73 1.88 3.94
CA ALA A 370 -34.20 3.23 3.64
C ALA A 370 -34.11 3.48 2.12
N PRO A 371 -34.91 4.42 1.56
CA PRO A 371 -34.75 4.84 0.17
C PRO A 371 -33.30 5.24 -0.14
N VAL A 372 -32.83 4.98 -1.35
CA VAL A 372 -31.51 5.42 -1.82
C VAL A 372 -31.72 6.52 -2.84
N VAL A 373 -31.01 7.63 -2.70
CA VAL A 373 -31.07 8.77 -3.62
C VAL A 373 -29.74 8.91 -4.34
N LEU A 374 -29.76 9.00 -5.67
CA LEU A 374 -28.60 9.29 -6.50
C LEU A 374 -28.88 10.54 -7.33
N ILE A 375 -28.21 11.64 -7.00
CA ILE A 375 -28.33 12.91 -7.73
C ILE A 375 -27.49 12.82 -9.02
N THR A 376 -28.09 13.10 -10.17
CA THR A 376 -27.43 13.00 -11.49
C THR A 376 -27.23 14.35 -12.17
N ASN A 377 -28.12 15.32 -11.95
CA ASN A 377 -27.96 16.70 -12.42
C ASN A 377 -28.50 17.69 -11.37
N PRO A 378 -27.73 18.72 -10.97
CA PRO A 378 -26.32 18.94 -11.30
C PRO A 378 -25.45 17.81 -10.75
N LYS A 379 -24.32 17.55 -11.41
CA LYS A 379 -23.35 16.56 -10.96
C LYS A 379 -22.51 17.09 -9.80
N ASP A 380 -22.09 16.20 -8.90
CA ASP A 380 -21.12 16.51 -7.85
C ASP A 380 -19.78 17.00 -8.46
N SER A 381 -19.49 18.28 -8.20
CA SER A 381 -18.28 18.99 -8.64
C SER A 381 -16.99 18.40 -8.07
N GLN A 382 -17.05 17.58 -7.02
CA GLN A 382 -15.88 16.84 -6.54
C GLN A 382 -15.44 15.74 -7.50
N PHE A 383 -16.33 15.26 -8.37
CA PHE A 383 -16.09 14.09 -9.22
C PHE A 383 -16.29 14.39 -10.72
N THR A 384 -16.24 15.65 -11.15
CA THR A 384 -16.32 16.00 -12.58
C THR A 384 -15.03 15.69 -13.34
N LEU A 385 -15.17 15.40 -14.63
CA LEU A 385 -14.11 15.14 -15.60
C LEU A 385 -14.19 16.15 -16.76
N PRO A 386 -13.57 17.34 -16.64
CA PRO A 386 -13.78 18.46 -17.57
C PRO A 386 -13.48 18.18 -19.05
N THR A 387 -12.65 17.17 -19.38
CA THR A 387 -12.30 16.83 -20.77
C THR A 387 -13.06 15.60 -21.30
N LYS A 388 -13.82 14.91 -20.44
CA LYS A 388 -14.52 13.67 -20.77
C LYS A 388 -16.03 13.73 -20.57
N GLU A 389 -16.54 14.76 -19.90
CA GLU A 389 -17.97 14.95 -19.63
C GLU A 389 -18.48 16.28 -20.20
N PRO A 390 -19.73 16.32 -20.71
CA PRO A 390 -20.35 17.54 -21.24
C PRO A 390 -20.93 18.41 -20.12
N LEU A 391 -20.05 18.99 -19.28
CA LEU A 391 -20.43 19.74 -18.07
C LEU A 391 -21.28 21.00 -18.36
N GLU A 392 -21.27 21.51 -19.58
CA GLU A 392 -22.12 22.60 -20.06
C GLU A 392 -23.62 22.25 -20.05
N LEU A 393 -23.97 20.97 -20.12
CA LEU A 393 -25.37 20.53 -20.15
C LEU A 393 -26.11 20.88 -18.85
N SER A 394 -25.42 20.87 -17.69
CA SER A 394 -26.03 21.27 -16.42
C SER A 394 -26.47 22.73 -16.43
N ARG A 395 -25.69 23.64 -17.02
CA ARG A 395 -26.03 25.07 -17.16
C ARG A 395 -27.22 25.31 -18.10
N GLN A 396 -27.42 24.41 -19.06
CA GLN A 396 -28.49 24.51 -20.05
C GLN A 396 -29.73 23.69 -19.66
N SER A 397 -29.66 22.95 -18.54
CA SER A 397 -30.74 22.08 -18.08
C SER A 397 -31.96 22.87 -17.62
N SER A 398 -33.14 22.27 -17.68
CA SER A 398 -34.36 22.86 -17.08
C SER A 398 -34.78 22.20 -15.77
N HIS A 399 -34.13 21.09 -15.39
CA HIS A 399 -34.49 20.31 -14.21
C HIS A 399 -33.27 19.82 -13.45
N VAL A 400 -33.37 19.80 -12.11
CA VAL A 400 -32.59 18.90 -11.27
C VAL A 400 -33.11 17.48 -11.50
N ARG A 401 -32.20 16.51 -11.64
CA ARG A 401 -32.49 15.10 -11.93
C ARG A 401 -31.82 14.19 -10.90
N PHE A 402 -32.55 13.18 -10.46
CA PHE A 402 -32.06 12.20 -9.49
C PHE A 402 -32.86 10.90 -9.57
N LEU A 403 -32.23 9.79 -9.19
CA LEU A 403 -32.86 8.48 -9.09
C LEU A 403 -33.20 8.19 -7.62
N VAL A 404 -34.36 7.59 -7.37
CA VAL A 404 -34.76 7.15 -6.03
C VAL A 404 -35.09 5.66 -6.05
N PHE A 405 -34.33 4.85 -5.33
CA PHE A 405 -34.54 3.40 -5.23
C PHE A 405 -35.21 3.05 -3.90
N SER A 406 -36.27 2.26 -3.96
CA SER A 406 -37.06 1.91 -2.77
C SER A 406 -37.90 0.66 -3.01
N ASP A 407 -38.21 -0.06 -1.93
CA ASP A 407 -39.21 -1.15 -1.95
C ASP A 407 -40.66 -0.64 -2.04
N TYR A 408 -40.87 0.66 -1.84
CA TYR A 408 -42.19 1.29 -1.89
C TYR A 408 -42.47 1.86 -3.29
N GLU A 409 -43.76 1.89 -3.64
CA GLU A 409 -44.22 2.54 -4.87
C GLU A 409 -43.74 4.01 -4.93
N PRO A 410 -43.19 4.49 -6.06
CA PRO A 410 -42.62 5.84 -6.15
C PRO A 410 -43.56 6.95 -5.65
N ASN A 411 -44.83 6.90 -6.04
CA ASN A 411 -45.83 7.90 -5.66
C ASN A 411 -46.17 7.93 -4.16
N SER A 412 -45.74 6.92 -3.38
CA SER A 412 -45.92 6.90 -1.92
C SER A 412 -44.77 7.57 -1.16
N LEU A 413 -43.67 7.91 -1.84
CA LEU A 413 -42.52 8.57 -1.25
C LEU A 413 -42.74 10.07 -1.12
N SER A 414 -42.32 10.66 0.01
CA SER A 414 -42.29 12.11 0.18
C SER A 414 -40.88 12.62 -0.10
N ILE A 415 -40.74 13.45 -1.13
CA ILE A 415 -39.45 14.02 -1.54
C ILE A 415 -39.33 15.46 -1.05
N ARG A 416 -38.18 15.80 -0.45
CA ARG A 416 -37.80 17.17 -0.10
C ARG A 416 -36.46 17.50 -0.73
N VAL A 417 -36.39 18.67 -1.35
CA VAL A 417 -35.18 19.16 -2.02
C VAL A 417 -34.74 20.44 -1.33
N TYR A 418 -33.44 20.53 -1.06
CA TYR A 418 -32.80 21.67 -0.41
C TYR A 418 -31.62 22.14 -1.26
N VAL A 419 -31.54 23.44 -1.52
CA VAL A 419 -30.39 24.09 -2.14
C VAL A 419 -29.84 25.12 -1.16
N ASP A 420 -28.56 25.01 -0.80
CA ASP A 420 -27.90 25.82 0.23
C ASP A 420 -28.70 25.89 1.54
N ASP A 421 -29.12 24.71 2.01
CA ASP A 421 -29.95 24.47 3.19
C ASP A 421 -31.34 25.14 3.17
N LYS A 422 -31.72 25.77 2.06
CA LYS A 422 -33.06 26.35 1.85
C LYS A 422 -33.91 25.37 1.07
N GLN A 423 -35.17 25.23 1.49
CA GLN A 423 -36.13 24.37 0.78
C GLN A 423 -36.36 24.90 -0.65
N HIS A 424 -36.19 24.02 -1.64
CA HIS A 424 -36.47 24.31 -3.03
C HIS A 424 -37.98 24.48 -3.23
N PRO A 425 -38.45 25.55 -3.92
CA PRO A 425 -39.87 25.89 -3.98
C PRO A 425 -40.70 24.97 -4.89
N PHE A 426 -40.06 24.28 -5.84
CA PHE A 426 -40.76 23.43 -6.80
C PHE A 426 -40.85 21.97 -6.30
N PRO A 427 -42.00 21.30 -6.47
CA PRO A 427 -42.13 19.90 -6.11
C PRO A 427 -41.25 19.02 -7.01
N ALA A 428 -40.88 17.85 -6.50
CA ALA A 428 -40.28 16.80 -7.32
C ALA A 428 -41.39 15.90 -7.89
N GLU A 429 -41.27 15.56 -9.16
CA GLU A 429 -42.20 14.73 -9.90
C GLU A 429 -41.52 13.45 -10.36
N PHE A 430 -42.21 12.32 -10.20
CA PHE A 430 -41.77 11.02 -10.68
C PHE A 430 -42.15 10.84 -12.16
N THR A 431 -41.16 10.51 -12.99
CA THR A 431 -41.39 10.21 -14.41
C THR A 431 -41.59 8.71 -14.58
N GLN A 432 -42.84 8.30 -14.86
CA GLN A 432 -43.21 6.89 -14.94
C GLN A 432 -42.54 6.17 -16.11
N THR A 433 -41.73 5.15 -15.80
CA THR A 433 -41.22 4.16 -16.75
C THR A 433 -41.17 2.77 -16.10
N GLU A 434 -41.08 1.71 -16.90
CA GLU A 434 -41.04 0.34 -16.37
C GLU A 434 -39.75 0.03 -15.59
N ASN A 435 -38.61 0.67 -15.93
CA ASN A 435 -37.27 0.27 -15.46
C ASN A 435 -36.42 1.40 -14.85
N LEU A 436 -36.89 2.65 -14.85
CA LEU A 436 -36.15 3.80 -14.34
C LEU A 436 -36.95 4.52 -13.25
N THR A 437 -36.30 4.79 -12.12
CA THR A 437 -36.90 5.50 -10.98
C THR A 437 -36.54 6.99 -10.96
N LEU A 438 -36.71 7.66 -12.10
CA LEU A 438 -36.31 9.06 -12.28
C LEU A 438 -37.29 10.03 -11.63
N TRP A 439 -36.73 10.93 -10.84
CA TRP A 439 -37.41 12.10 -10.28
C TRP A 439 -36.76 13.37 -10.80
N THR A 440 -37.59 14.37 -11.04
CA THR A 440 -37.13 15.67 -11.52
C THR A 440 -37.84 16.81 -10.81
N THR A 441 -37.16 17.94 -10.66
CA THR A 441 -37.79 19.19 -10.21
C THR A 441 -37.28 20.35 -11.03
N VAL A 442 -38.17 21.27 -11.37
CA VAL A 442 -37.84 22.45 -12.19
C VAL A 442 -36.87 23.35 -11.43
N TRP A 443 -35.90 23.93 -12.12
CA TRP A 443 -34.99 24.93 -11.56
C TRP A 443 -34.49 25.90 -12.63
N GLU A 444 -33.83 26.98 -12.21
CA GLU A 444 -33.14 27.93 -13.08
C GLU A 444 -31.63 27.87 -12.79
N PRO A 445 -30.81 27.22 -13.63
CA PRO A 445 -29.37 27.09 -13.41
C PRO A 445 -28.63 28.43 -13.27
N ASN A 446 -29.11 29.49 -13.93
CA ASN A 446 -28.49 30.81 -13.89
C ASN A 446 -28.52 31.44 -12.48
N ASP A 447 -29.41 31.00 -11.60
CA ASP A 447 -29.44 31.45 -10.20
C ASP A 447 -28.21 30.97 -9.41
N PHE A 448 -27.48 29.97 -9.93
CA PHE A 448 -26.31 29.34 -9.32
C PHE A 448 -25.04 29.44 -10.19
N ASP A 449 -25.08 30.27 -11.24
CA ASP A 449 -23.94 30.52 -12.15
C ASP A 449 -23.14 31.75 -11.73
N ASP A 450 -22.72 31.75 -10.46
CA ASP A 450 -22.07 32.87 -9.77
C ASP A 450 -20.59 32.59 -9.42
N PHE A 451 -20.03 31.49 -9.93
CA PHE A 451 -18.68 30.98 -9.64
C PHE A 451 -18.48 30.50 -8.18
N GLU A 452 -19.54 30.37 -7.39
CA GLU A 452 -19.46 29.81 -6.05
C GLU A 452 -19.75 28.31 -6.01
N THR A 453 -19.61 27.71 -4.83
CA THR A 453 -19.95 26.31 -4.58
C THR A 453 -21.25 26.24 -3.81
N HIS A 454 -22.22 25.56 -4.41
CA HIS A 454 -23.54 25.35 -3.83
C HIS A 454 -23.68 23.91 -3.35
N THR A 455 -24.66 23.69 -2.48
CA THR A 455 -25.01 22.36 -1.97
C THR A 455 -26.42 21.99 -2.42
N LEU A 456 -26.60 20.74 -2.87
CA LEU A 456 -27.91 20.18 -3.18
C LEU A 456 -28.10 18.94 -2.30
N ARG A 457 -29.14 18.95 -1.47
CA ARG A 457 -29.55 17.82 -0.64
C ARG A 457 -30.96 17.39 -1.00
N ILE A 458 -31.13 16.10 -1.23
CA ILE A 458 -32.42 15.48 -1.53
C ILE A 458 -32.72 14.43 -0.47
N GLU A 459 -33.91 14.49 0.11
CA GLU A 459 -34.42 13.55 1.10
C GLU A 459 -35.66 12.84 0.54
N ALA A 460 -35.67 11.51 0.61
CA ALA A 460 -36.79 10.65 0.28
C ALA A 460 -37.29 9.95 1.54
N THR A 461 -38.51 10.27 1.96
CA THR A 461 -39.15 9.66 3.13
C THR A 461 -40.12 8.58 2.69
N ALA A 462 -39.90 7.35 3.17
CA ALA A 462 -40.79 6.22 2.94
C ALA A 462 -42.02 6.26 3.87
N PRO A 463 -43.12 5.55 3.53
CA PRO A 463 -44.34 5.50 4.35
C PRO A 463 -44.13 5.02 5.79
N ASN A 464 -43.10 4.23 6.05
CA ASN A 464 -42.74 3.75 7.38
C ASN A 464 -41.89 4.75 8.20
N GLY A 465 -41.60 5.94 7.65
CA GLY A 465 -40.82 6.99 8.28
C GLY A 465 -39.30 6.88 8.09
N GLN A 466 -38.79 5.86 7.38
CA GLN A 466 -37.36 5.82 7.04
C GLN A 466 -37.04 6.91 6.02
N VAL A 467 -35.94 7.62 6.23
CA VAL A 467 -35.47 8.70 5.36
C VAL A 467 -34.16 8.28 4.71
N GLY A 468 -34.15 8.27 3.39
CA GLY A 468 -32.95 8.24 2.56
C GLY A 468 -32.54 9.65 2.18
N ALA A 469 -31.25 9.96 2.19
CA ALA A 469 -30.77 11.27 1.77
C ALA A 469 -29.48 11.18 0.96
N SER A 470 -29.32 12.09 0.01
CA SER A 470 -28.06 12.31 -0.71
C SER A 470 -27.78 13.80 -0.74
N GLN A 471 -26.51 14.17 -0.57
CA GLN A 471 -26.05 15.54 -0.64
C GLN A 471 -24.78 15.62 -1.49
N ILE A 472 -24.74 16.60 -2.38
CA ILE A 472 -23.59 16.87 -3.25
C ILE A 472 -23.20 18.35 -3.17
N SER A 473 -21.96 18.64 -3.55
CA SER A 473 -21.50 20.01 -3.84
C SER A 473 -21.47 20.22 -5.35
N PHE A 474 -22.06 21.28 -5.88
CA PHE A 474 -22.04 21.57 -7.32
C PHE A 474 -21.56 22.99 -7.63
N ARG A 475 -21.07 23.17 -8.85
CA ARG A 475 -20.62 24.44 -9.42
C ARG A 475 -21.03 24.51 -10.88
N MET A 476 -21.41 25.69 -11.36
CA MET A 476 -21.77 25.90 -12.77
C MET A 476 -20.58 26.27 -13.66
N ASP A 477 -19.46 26.69 -13.08
CA ASP A 477 -18.26 27.16 -13.81
C ASP A 477 -17.33 26.03 -14.30
N HIS A 478 -17.78 24.78 -14.23
CA HIS A 478 -17.04 23.56 -14.60
C HIS A 478 -15.78 23.30 -13.75
N ARG A 479 -15.57 24.05 -12.66
CA ARG A 479 -14.43 23.80 -11.76
C ARG A 479 -14.74 22.70 -10.76
N ARG A 480 -13.67 22.00 -10.38
CA ARG A 480 -13.73 20.94 -9.36
C ARG A 480 -13.64 21.51 -7.96
N VAL A 481 -14.43 20.95 -7.06
CA VAL A 481 -14.22 21.07 -5.61
C VAL A 481 -13.24 19.97 -5.18
N LYS A 482 -12.46 20.21 -4.13
CA LYS A 482 -11.59 19.17 -3.57
C LYS A 482 -12.45 18.05 -2.99
N ILE A 483 -12.03 16.79 -3.19
CA ILE A 483 -12.71 15.60 -2.62
C ILE A 483 -12.66 15.64 -1.08
N GLN A 484 -11.63 16.27 -0.49
CA GLN A 484 -11.43 16.37 0.96
C GLN A 484 -11.32 14.99 1.64
N GLY A 485 -10.75 13.99 0.95
CA GLY A 485 -10.66 12.63 1.48
C GLY A 485 -9.55 12.40 2.52
N GLY A 486 -8.81 13.46 2.89
CA GLY A 486 -7.79 13.42 3.94
C GLY A 486 -6.70 12.36 3.67
N ALA A 487 -6.49 11.48 4.64
CA ALA A 487 -5.51 10.40 4.51
C ALA A 487 -5.90 9.36 3.45
N GLY A 488 -7.20 9.10 3.27
CA GLY A 488 -7.68 8.13 2.27
C GLY A 488 -7.36 8.56 0.84
N GLU A 489 -7.63 9.83 0.52
CA GLU A 489 -7.25 10.42 -0.78
C GLU A 489 -5.73 10.36 -1.02
N TRP A 490 -4.92 10.61 0.02
CA TRP A 490 -3.46 10.49 -0.08
C TRP A 490 -3.00 9.04 -0.31
N ILE A 491 -3.61 8.06 0.38
CA ILE A 491 -3.28 6.63 0.22
C ILE A 491 -3.49 6.21 -1.24
N ILE A 492 -4.69 6.46 -1.78
CA ILE A 492 -5.03 6.11 -3.17
C ILE A 492 -4.13 6.84 -4.17
N TRP A 493 -3.90 8.14 -3.96
CA TRP A 493 -3.06 8.93 -4.85
C TRP A 493 -1.57 8.53 -4.81
N SER A 494 -1.10 7.99 -3.69
CA SER A 494 0.31 7.65 -3.50
C SER A 494 0.76 6.46 -4.37
N ASN A 495 2.02 6.46 -4.79
CA ASN A 495 2.63 5.27 -5.39
C ASN A 495 3.37 4.47 -4.30
N MET A 496 2.61 3.71 -3.50
CA MET A 496 3.16 3.02 -2.32
C MET A 496 4.25 2.02 -2.70
N THR A 497 4.10 1.32 -3.82
CA THR A 497 5.14 0.43 -4.36
C THR A 497 6.49 1.15 -4.53
N SER A 498 6.50 2.31 -5.19
CA SER A 498 7.73 3.07 -5.43
C SER A 498 8.32 3.64 -4.13
N LEU A 499 7.46 4.10 -3.23
CA LEU A 499 7.86 4.60 -1.91
C LEU A 499 8.53 3.51 -1.07
N LEU A 500 7.88 2.35 -0.92
CA LEU A 500 8.42 1.23 -0.13
C LEU A 500 9.74 0.71 -0.70
N ARG A 501 9.85 0.62 -2.03
CA ARG A 501 11.11 0.28 -2.71
C ARG A 501 12.20 1.28 -2.40
N PHE A 502 11.92 2.58 -2.55
CA PHE A 502 12.87 3.65 -2.25
C PHE A 502 13.33 3.57 -0.79
N LEU A 503 12.41 3.51 0.17
CA LEU A 503 12.72 3.46 1.59
C LEU A 503 13.56 2.24 1.96
N SER A 504 13.24 1.06 1.41
CA SER A 504 13.99 -0.17 1.68
C SER A 504 15.44 -0.10 1.17
N ILE A 505 15.63 0.32 -0.08
CA ILE A 505 16.95 0.45 -0.69
C ILE A 505 17.74 1.55 0.01
N PHE A 506 17.11 2.70 0.28
CA PHE A 506 17.72 3.81 0.97
C PHE A 506 18.16 3.42 2.38
N ALA A 507 17.32 2.74 3.17
CA ALA A 507 17.67 2.33 4.52
C ALA A 507 18.88 1.38 4.54
N LEU A 508 18.90 0.37 3.66
CA LEU A 508 20.04 -0.54 3.54
C LEU A 508 21.31 0.19 3.06
N ALA A 509 21.19 1.05 2.04
CA ALA A 509 22.33 1.81 1.51
C ALA A 509 22.88 2.80 2.55
N ALA A 510 22.01 3.51 3.27
CA ALA A 510 22.40 4.44 4.32
C ALA A 510 23.13 3.71 5.46
N MET A 511 22.65 2.53 5.89
CA MET A 511 23.37 1.72 6.87
C MET A 511 24.72 1.23 6.34
N LEU A 512 24.79 0.79 5.08
CA LEU A 512 26.06 0.34 4.50
C LEU A 512 27.07 1.49 4.40
N ILE A 513 26.63 2.67 3.95
CA ILE A 513 27.44 3.89 3.88
C ILE A 513 27.92 4.29 5.27
N THR A 514 27.04 4.32 6.27
CA THR A 514 27.40 4.70 7.65
C THR A 514 28.32 3.70 8.34
N LEU A 515 28.42 2.45 7.85
CA LEU A 515 29.42 1.50 8.32
C LEU A 515 30.75 1.61 7.55
N VAL A 516 30.69 1.71 6.22
CA VAL A 516 31.88 1.67 5.33
C VAL A 516 32.65 2.98 5.35
N VAL A 517 31.99 4.14 5.29
CA VAL A 517 32.65 5.44 5.22
C VAL A 517 33.57 5.70 6.42
N PRO A 518 33.14 5.48 7.69
CA PRO A 518 34.02 5.62 8.84
C PRO A 518 35.30 4.78 8.75
N LYS A 519 35.18 3.52 8.31
CA LYS A 519 36.33 2.61 8.15
C LYS A 519 37.31 3.10 7.08
N LEU A 520 36.80 3.56 5.92
CA LEU A 520 37.63 4.13 4.87
C LEU A 520 38.32 5.41 5.30
N PHE A 521 37.61 6.23 6.10
CA PHE A 521 38.15 7.47 6.61
C PHE A 521 39.32 7.23 7.58
N HIS A 522 39.24 6.21 8.44
CA HIS A 522 40.37 5.81 9.29
C HIS A 522 41.60 5.38 8.49
N ASP A 523 41.41 4.55 7.44
CA ASP A 523 42.52 4.16 6.56
C ASP A 523 43.13 5.38 5.85
N TYR A 524 42.29 6.35 5.45
CA TYR A 524 42.75 7.62 4.87
C TYR A 524 43.60 8.42 5.85
N GLU A 525 43.13 8.66 7.07
CA GLU A 525 43.88 9.41 8.10
C GLU A 525 45.23 8.74 8.42
N ALA A 526 45.22 7.41 8.56
CA ALA A 526 46.44 6.63 8.76
C ALA A 526 47.43 6.78 7.59
N SER A 527 46.93 6.84 6.35
CA SER A 527 47.76 7.00 5.15
C SER A 527 48.34 8.41 4.96
N CYS A 528 47.67 9.44 5.50
CA CYS A 528 48.10 10.83 5.42
C CYS A 528 49.21 11.19 6.42
N GLY A 529 49.57 10.29 7.33
CA GLY A 529 50.62 10.52 8.33
C GLY A 529 50.31 11.70 9.26
N GLN A 530 49.02 11.99 9.50
CA GLN A 530 48.61 13.01 10.45
C GLN A 530 49.03 12.60 11.87
N ASP A 531 49.41 13.58 12.70
CA ASP A 531 49.67 13.35 14.13
C ASP A 531 48.45 12.67 14.75
N GLU A 532 48.64 11.50 15.39
CA GLU A 532 47.56 10.73 16.03
C GLU A 532 46.76 11.59 17.03
N ARG A 533 47.37 12.66 17.55
CA ARG A 533 46.71 13.65 18.41
C ARG A 533 45.60 14.45 17.70
N ASN A 534 45.74 14.74 16.42
CA ASN A 534 44.88 15.67 15.66
C ASN A 534 43.95 15.00 14.63
N ASN A 535 43.66 13.70 14.79
CA ASN A 535 42.67 13.03 13.93
C ASN A 535 41.24 13.56 14.17
N LEU A 536 40.33 13.27 13.23
CA LEU A 536 38.94 13.72 13.27
C LEU A 536 38.23 13.23 14.55
N ARG A 537 38.51 12.00 14.98
CA ARG A 537 37.91 11.43 16.19
C ARG A 537 38.23 12.28 17.42
N ASN A 538 39.50 12.62 17.62
CA ASN A 538 39.95 13.45 18.73
C ASN A 538 39.44 14.88 18.60
N THR A 539 39.40 15.43 17.38
CA THR A 539 38.84 16.77 17.11
C THR A 539 37.35 16.84 17.48
N ILE A 540 36.57 15.81 17.18
CA ILE A 540 35.16 15.71 17.57
C ILE A 540 35.03 15.61 19.09
N LEU A 541 35.88 14.83 19.77
CA LEU A 541 35.89 14.77 21.24
C LEU A 541 36.27 16.12 21.87
N LEU A 542 37.19 16.87 21.26
CA LEU A 542 37.54 18.22 21.71
C LEU A 542 36.31 19.13 21.70
N HIS A 543 35.50 19.11 20.63
CA HIS A 543 34.26 19.89 20.59
C HIS A 543 33.23 19.46 21.64
N VAL A 544 33.17 18.17 21.98
CA VAL A 544 32.35 17.69 23.11
C VAL A 544 32.87 18.28 24.44
N HIS A 545 34.19 18.26 24.65
CA HIS A 545 34.82 18.85 25.83
C HIS A 545 34.64 20.38 25.90
N ASP A 546 34.71 21.09 24.78
CA ASP A 546 34.51 22.55 24.73
C ASP A 546 33.11 22.92 25.19
N ILE A 547 32.08 22.25 24.65
CA ILE A 547 30.68 22.46 25.05
C ILE A 547 30.50 22.19 26.55
N ASP A 548 31.13 21.12 27.06
CA ASP A 548 31.04 20.73 28.48
C ASP A 548 31.75 21.68 29.43
N ASN A 549 32.77 22.39 28.96
CA ASN A 549 33.44 23.47 29.70
C ASN A 549 32.77 24.83 29.50
N GLY A 550 31.62 24.89 28.82
CA GLY A 550 30.89 26.13 28.56
C GLY A 550 31.53 27.04 27.52
N LEU A 551 32.44 26.52 26.70
CA LEU A 551 33.06 27.22 25.59
C LEU A 551 32.15 27.13 24.35
N ASN A 552 32.05 28.22 23.57
CA ASN A 552 31.28 28.27 22.31
C ASN A 552 29.79 27.87 22.44
N LEU A 553 29.15 28.20 23.56
CA LEU A 553 27.75 27.85 23.81
C LEU A 553 26.79 28.55 22.82
N SER A 554 26.10 27.75 22.02
CA SER A 554 24.94 28.17 21.21
C SER A 554 23.63 27.70 21.85
N LEU A 555 22.48 28.27 21.46
CA LEU A 555 21.16 27.75 21.85
C LEU A 555 20.96 26.28 21.44
N TYR A 556 21.75 25.78 20.48
CA TYR A 556 21.73 24.41 19.98
C TYR A 556 22.87 23.53 20.52
N ALA A 557 23.64 24.01 21.51
CA ALA A 557 24.82 23.30 22.02
C ALA A 557 24.53 21.86 22.48
N GLY A 558 23.37 21.62 23.09
CA GLY A 558 22.94 20.27 23.48
C GLY A 558 22.74 19.34 22.28
N ILE A 559 22.10 19.82 21.21
CA ILE A 559 21.90 19.05 19.97
C ILE A 559 23.24 18.81 19.28
N GLN A 560 24.09 19.84 19.19
CA GLN A 560 25.44 19.73 18.63
C GLN A 560 26.28 18.69 19.36
N LYS A 561 26.27 18.69 20.70
CA LYS A 561 26.94 17.69 21.52
C LYS A 561 26.47 16.27 21.17
N HIS A 562 25.16 16.04 21.05
CA HIS A 562 24.64 14.73 20.67
C HIS A 562 25.07 14.30 19.27
N ILE A 563 25.08 15.21 18.29
CA ILE A 563 25.58 14.95 16.94
C ILE A 563 27.06 14.55 16.99
N TYR A 564 27.91 15.30 17.70
CA TYR A 564 29.32 14.97 17.84
C TYR A 564 29.55 13.61 18.51
N ILE A 565 28.84 13.30 19.59
CA ILE A 565 28.94 12.00 20.27
C ILE A 565 28.56 10.85 19.33
N TRP A 566 27.48 10.98 18.56
CA TRP A 566 27.08 9.93 17.63
C TRP A 566 28.06 9.79 16.47
N THR A 567 28.54 10.89 15.88
CA THR A 567 29.58 10.85 14.85
C THR A 567 30.85 10.17 15.37
N HIS A 568 31.27 10.49 16.58
CA HIS A 568 32.41 9.82 17.24
C HIS A 568 32.19 8.31 17.37
N ARG A 569 30.99 7.88 17.80
CA ARG A 569 30.65 6.45 17.92
C ARG A 569 30.73 5.71 16.58
N PHE A 570 30.23 6.31 15.50
CA PHE A 570 30.32 5.75 14.15
C PHE A 570 31.77 5.61 13.68
N LEU A 571 32.60 6.63 13.90
CA LEU A 571 34.04 6.59 13.64
C LEU A 571 34.71 5.48 14.44
N GLN A 572 34.48 5.41 15.74
CA GLN A 572 35.13 4.44 16.61
C GLN A 572 34.73 2.97 16.36
N PHE A 573 33.52 2.72 15.87
CA PHE A 573 32.94 1.37 15.75
C PHE A 573 33.83 0.32 15.05
N PRO A 574 34.38 0.56 13.83
CA PRO A 574 35.22 -0.41 13.13
C PRO A 574 36.51 -0.80 13.86
N GLU A 575 37.05 0.05 14.75
CA GLU A 575 38.28 -0.23 15.51
C GLU A 575 37.99 -0.88 16.86
N GLU A 576 36.95 -0.41 17.56
CA GLU A 576 36.66 -0.90 18.91
C GLU A 576 35.94 -2.26 18.88
N GLN A 577 35.07 -2.49 17.90
CA GLN A 577 34.30 -3.73 17.79
C GLN A 577 34.41 -4.32 16.37
N PRO A 578 35.61 -4.66 15.88
CA PRO A 578 35.85 -5.03 14.49
C PRO A 578 35.02 -6.25 14.06
N TYR A 579 34.93 -7.29 14.89
CA TYR A 579 34.13 -8.48 14.57
C TYR A 579 32.63 -8.18 14.46
N VAL A 580 32.10 -7.31 15.32
CA VAL A 580 30.69 -6.89 15.27
C VAL A 580 30.45 -6.00 14.05
N TRP A 581 31.40 -5.14 13.70
CA TRP A 581 31.35 -4.35 12.47
C TRP A 581 31.28 -5.25 11.22
N TYR A 582 32.14 -6.28 11.13
CA TYR A 582 32.10 -7.23 10.01
C TYR A 582 30.81 -8.03 9.97
N LEU A 583 30.27 -8.43 11.13
CA LEU A 583 28.96 -9.07 11.23
C LEU A 583 27.86 -8.17 10.64
N CYS A 584 27.81 -6.89 11.01
CA CYS A 584 26.87 -5.91 10.47
C CYS A 584 27.04 -5.75 8.95
N PHE A 585 28.29 -5.56 8.48
CA PHE A 585 28.61 -5.41 7.06
C PHE A 585 28.14 -6.62 6.23
N VAL A 586 28.50 -7.83 6.65
CA VAL A 586 28.11 -9.07 5.96
C VAL A 586 26.59 -9.24 5.95
N CYS A 587 25.91 -8.97 7.08
CA CYS A 587 24.46 -9.03 7.13
C CYS A 587 23.81 -8.11 6.09
N LEU A 588 24.24 -6.84 5.99
CA LEU A 588 23.71 -5.90 5.01
C LEU A 588 23.96 -6.34 3.56
N ILE A 589 25.16 -6.85 3.26
CA ILE A 589 25.46 -7.40 1.93
C ILE A 589 24.55 -8.60 1.62
N CYS A 590 24.37 -9.53 2.56
CA CYS A 590 23.47 -10.67 2.39
C CYS A 590 22.04 -10.23 2.08
N LEU A 591 21.51 -9.21 2.76
CA LEU A 591 20.16 -8.70 2.51
C LEU A 591 20.00 -8.06 1.11
N PHE A 592 21.09 -7.59 0.50
CA PHE A 592 21.05 -7.09 -0.89
C PHE A 592 21.05 -8.20 -1.93
N VAL A 593 21.80 -9.29 -1.71
CA VAL A 593 22.19 -10.22 -2.78
C VAL A 593 21.70 -11.66 -2.61
N LEU A 594 21.38 -12.08 -1.38
CA LEU A 594 20.97 -13.45 -1.07
C LEU A 594 19.46 -13.52 -0.85
N PRO A 595 18.85 -14.72 -0.97
CA PRO A 595 17.50 -14.92 -0.49
C PRO A 595 17.48 -14.71 1.03
N TRP A 596 16.50 -13.94 1.52
CA TRP A 596 16.37 -13.67 2.95
C TRP A 596 15.85 -14.89 3.68
N PHE A 597 14.89 -15.60 3.08
CA PHE A 597 14.45 -16.89 3.57
C PHE A 597 13.90 -17.82 2.49
N LYS A 598 13.84 -19.12 2.79
CA LYS A 598 13.13 -20.13 1.97
C LYS A 598 11.92 -20.67 2.72
N ALA A 599 10.75 -20.74 2.07
CA ALA A 599 9.52 -21.23 2.66
C ALA A 599 8.68 -22.02 1.66
N GLU A 600 7.67 -22.75 2.13
CA GLU A 600 6.63 -23.35 1.28
C GLU A 600 5.57 -22.28 0.99
N LEU A 601 5.84 -21.46 -0.03
CA LEU A 601 5.03 -20.30 -0.34
C LEU A 601 3.66 -20.66 -0.93
N ILE A 602 3.50 -21.86 -1.50
CA ILE A 602 2.24 -22.41 -2.02
C ILE A 602 2.08 -23.86 -1.54
N PRO A 603 1.56 -24.08 -0.30
CA PRO A 603 1.40 -25.40 0.28
C PRO A 603 0.56 -26.38 -0.55
N SER A 604 -0.53 -25.92 -1.18
CA SER A 604 -1.40 -26.78 -2.02
C SER A 604 -0.65 -27.40 -3.20
N GLY A 605 0.28 -26.66 -3.79
CA GLY A 605 1.15 -27.09 -4.89
C GLY A 605 2.43 -27.77 -4.43
N LYS A 606 2.71 -27.81 -3.11
CA LYS A 606 4.00 -28.20 -2.54
C LYS A 606 5.18 -27.41 -3.15
N GLU A 607 4.92 -26.17 -3.56
CA GLU A 607 5.95 -25.33 -4.17
C GLU A 607 6.71 -24.57 -3.08
N GLN A 608 8.03 -24.72 -3.13
CA GLN A 608 8.92 -23.93 -2.29
C GLN A 608 9.26 -22.63 -2.99
N GLY A 609 9.62 -21.61 -2.23
CA GLY A 609 10.11 -20.36 -2.80
C GLY A 609 11.12 -19.67 -1.92
N SER A 610 11.97 -18.91 -2.59
CA SER A 610 12.98 -18.08 -1.96
C SER A 610 12.53 -16.61 -2.01
N PHE A 611 12.46 -15.98 -0.84
CA PHE A 611 12.18 -14.56 -0.72
C PHE A 611 13.46 -13.77 -0.99
N TYR A 612 13.41 -12.84 -1.93
CA TYR A 612 14.45 -11.83 -2.13
C TYR A 612 13.88 -10.44 -1.85
N LEU A 613 14.75 -9.48 -1.54
CA LEU A 613 14.40 -8.06 -1.53
C LEU A 613 13.67 -7.64 -2.82
N TRP A 614 14.08 -8.23 -3.95
CA TRP A 614 13.65 -7.88 -5.30
C TRP A 614 12.40 -8.60 -5.82
N GLY A 615 11.84 -9.56 -5.07
CA GLY A 615 10.69 -10.38 -5.48
C GLY A 615 10.75 -11.80 -4.93
N LEU A 616 9.79 -12.64 -5.29
CA LEU A 616 9.76 -14.06 -4.91
C LEU A 616 10.27 -14.92 -6.07
N LEU A 617 11.09 -15.92 -5.77
CA LEU A 617 11.54 -16.93 -6.73
C LEU A 617 10.93 -18.29 -6.35
N LEU A 618 10.04 -18.81 -7.19
CA LEU A 618 9.31 -20.07 -6.94
C LEU A 618 9.97 -21.26 -7.62
N GLU A 619 9.96 -22.39 -6.91
CA GLU A 619 10.48 -23.70 -7.31
C GLU A 619 9.36 -24.76 -7.27
N PRO A 620 9.25 -25.64 -8.27
CA PRO A 620 10.13 -25.80 -9.43
C PRO A 620 9.87 -24.76 -10.54
N GLY A 621 10.88 -24.53 -11.39
CA GLY A 621 10.77 -23.67 -12.59
C GLY A 621 11.51 -22.33 -12.51
N ASN A 622 12.04 -21.95 -11.34
CA ASN A 622 12.79 -20.70 -11.13
C ASN A 622 12.03 -19.47 -11.67
N GLN A 623 10.73 -19.42 -11.40
CA GLN A 623 9.86 -18.35 -11.86
C GLN A 623 9.87 -17.19 -10.87
N TRP A 624 10.14 -15.99 -11.36
CA TRP A 624 10.05 -14.77 -10.57
C TRP A 624 8.61 -14.26 -10.51
N ILE A 625 8.19 -13.86 -9.31
CA ILE A 625 6.96 -13.11 -9.07
C ILE A 625 7.34 -11.72 -8.54
N PRO A 626 7.11 -10.64 -9.30
CA PRO A 626 7.54 -9.28 -8.97
C PRO A 626 6.61 -8.60 -7.96
N LEU A 627 6.35 -9.25 -6.82
CA LEU A 627 5.48 -8.70 -5.79
C LEU A 627 6.15 -7.53 -5.06
N ALA A 628 5.42 -6.44 -4.88
CA ALA A 628 5.89 -5.32 -4.08
C ALA A 628 5.80 -5.58 -2.56
N ASP A 629 5.13 -6.66 -2.14
CA ASP A 629 5.10 -7.14 -0.76
C ASP A 629 6.51 -7.33 -0.16
N THR A 630 7.49 -7.69 -1.00
CA THR A 630 8.87 -7.88 -0.55
C THR A 630 9.47 -6.59 -0.03
N TRP A 631 9.09 -5.43 -0.58
CA TRP A 631 9.51 -4.12 -0.10
C TRP A 631 8.86 -3.76 1.22
N LEU A 632 7.57 -4.07 1.41
CA LEU A 632 6.88 -3.85 2.67
C LEU A 632 7.51 -4.68 3.80
N TYR A 633 7.72 -5.97 3.55
CA TYR A 633 8.42 -6.84 4.48
C TYR A 633 9.85 -6.33 4.74
N ALA A 634 10.56 -5.92 3.68
CA ALA A 634 11.93 -5.44 3.80
C ALA A 634 12.05 -4.20 4.68
N ILE A 635 11.28 -3.13 4.45
CA ILE A 635 11.43 -1.90 5.23
C ILE A 635 11.16 -2.14 6.72
N PHE A 636 10.16 -2.98 7.06
CA PHE A 636 9.87 -3.34 8.45
C PHE A 636 11.04 -4.09 9.09
N HIS A 637 11.56 -5.14 8.45
CA HIS A 637 12.64 -5.94 9.02
C HIS A 637 13.98 -5.22 9.02
N VAL A 638 14.31 -4.45 7.99
CA VAL A 638 15.51 -3.62 7.94
C VAL A 638 15.50 -2.58 9.05
N THR A 639 14.37 -1.93 9.30
CA THR A 639 14.25 -0.92 10.36
C THR A 639 14.28 -1.55 11.74
N PHE A 640 13.37 -2.48 12.03
CA PHE A 640 13.16 -2.97 13.39
C PHE A 640 14.03 -4.18 13.76
N THR A 641 14.42 -5.01 12.78
CA THR A 641 15.22 -6.23 13.06
C THR A 641 16.71 -6.01 12.87
N VAL A 642 17.13 -5.05 12.04
CA VAL A 642 18.55 -4.83 11.71
C VAL A 642 19.04 -3.50 12.26
N ALA A 643 18.46 -2.38 11.85
CA ALA A 643 18.95 -1.04 12.17
C ALA A 643 18.98 -0.78 13.68
N VAL A 644 17.96 -1.19 14.43
CA VAL A 644 17.92 -1.04 15.89
C VAL A 644 19.13 -1.69 16.57
N PHE A 645 19.51 -2.91 16.16
CA PHE A 645 20.67 -3.59 16.76
C PHE A 645 22.01 -3.02 16.27
N ILE A 646 22.11 -2.60 15.01
CA ILE A 646 23.31 -1.89 14.53
C ILE A 646 23.52 -0.60 15.35
N LEU A 647 22.47 0.20 15.55
CA LEU A 647 22.52 1.41 16.38
C LEU A 647 22.85 1.09 17.84
N TYR A 648 22.30 0.00 18.39
CA TYR A 648 22.63 -0.48 19.73
C TYR A 648 24.13 -0.83 19.85
N PHE A 649 24.69 -1.55 18.87
CA PHE A 649 26.12 -1.90 18.88
C PHE A 649 27.02 -0.67 18.76
N ILE A 650 26.66 0.27 17.89
CA ILE A 650 27.37 1.54 17.73
C ILE A 650 27.32 2.37 19.01
N TRP A 651 26.19 2.39 19.72
CA TRP A 651 26.08 3.04 21.02
C TRP A 651 27.08 2.44 22.03
N LYS A 652 27.26 1.11 22.04
CA LYS A 652 28.20 0.44 22.96
C LYS A 652 29.68 0.57 22.58
N SER A 653 30.00 1.12 21.40
CA SER A 653 31.39 1.29 20.96
C SER A 653 32.17 2.30 21.79
N THR A 654 31.51 3.25 22.45
CA THR A 654 32.18 4.26 23.26
C THR A 654 31.81 4.11 24.73
N ASP A 655 32.82 4.07 25.61
CA ASP A 655 32.62 4.04 27.05
C ASP A 655 32.32 5.43 27.60
N ALA A 656 31.52 5.53 28.67
CA ALA A 656 31.10 6.82 29.24
C ALA A 656 32.29 7.73 29.54
N TYR A 657 33.33 7.19 30.17
CA TYR A 657 34.51 7.95 30.56
C TYR A 657 35.27 8.57 29.37
N LYS A 658 35.18 8.01 28.16
CA LYS A 658 35.84 8.56 26.95
C LYS A 658 35.19 9.86 26.45
N LEU A 659 33.99 10.18 26.90
CA LEU A 659 33.21 11.35 26.46
C LEU A 659 33.33 12.56 27.39
N HIS A 660 34.05 12.43 28.51
CA HIS A 660 34.12 13.44 29.56
C HIS A 660 35.50 14.10 29.62
N CYS A 661 35.48 15.42 29.82
CA CYS A 661 36.69 16.20 30.01
C CYS A 661 37.24 16.00 31.43
N GLN A 662 38.49 15.55 31.56
CA GLN A 662 39.14 15.35 32.86
C GLN A 662 39.31 16.64 33.68
N GLY A 663 39.45 17.79 33.01
CA GLY A 663 39.69 19.07 33.71
C GLY A 663 38.43 19.80 34.15
N ASN A 664 37.24 19.21 34.01
CA ASN A 664 36.00 19.78 34.52
C ASN A 664 35.61 19.11 35.86
N PRO A 665 35.75 19.79 37.01
CA PRO A 665 35.49 19.20 38.33
C PRO A 665 33.99 18.93 38.59
N ASN A 666 33.08 19.49 37.78
CA ASN A 666 31.64 19.34 37.96
C ASN A 666 31.06 18.12 37.23
N GLN A 667 31.86 17.36 36.47
CA GLN A 667 31.39 16.20 35.72
C GLN A 667 31.69 14.88 36.42
N VAL A 668 30.65 14.11 36.71
CA VAL A 668 30.74 12.74 37.20
C VAL A 668 30.42 11.78 36.04
N SER A 669 31.31 10.84 35.74
CA SER A 669 31.03 9.81 34.73
C SER A 669 29.99 8.84 35.29
N GLN A 670 28.79 8.84 34.69
CA GLN A 670 27.77 7.84 34.96
C GLN A 670 27.82 6.76 33.87
N PRO A 671 27.52 5.49 34.21
CA PRO A 671 27.45 4.43 33.21
C PRO A 671 26.38 4.77 32.16
N LEU A 672 26.70 4.52 30.89
CA LEU A 672 25.75 4.74 29.80
C LEU A 672 24.49 3.90 30.02
N VAL A 673 23.32 4.48 29.69
CA VAL A 673 22.02 3.80 29.79
C VAL A 673 22.05 2.42 29.11
N CYS A 674 22.69 2.31 27.94
CA CYS A 674 22.82 1.06 27.19
C CYS A 674 23.61 -0.06 27.92
N ASN A 675 24.39 0.29 28.95
CA ASN A 675 25.15 -0.64 29.79
C ASN A 675 24.41 -1.03 31.07
N THR A 676 23.27 -0.40 31.38
CA THR A 676 22.49 -0.73 32.57
C THR A 676 21.73 -2.05 32.41
N LEU A 677 21.58 -2.80 33.51
CA LEU A 677 20.93 -4.12 33.50
C LEU A 677 19.48 -4.05 33.00
N TRP A 678 18.69 -3.07 33.44
CA TRP A 678 17.29 -2.94 33.03
C TRP A 678 17.15 -2.69 31.53
N PHE A 679 18.05 -1.89 30.94
CA PHE A 679 18.05 -1.65 29.51
C PHE A 679 18.44 -2.90 28.73
N GLN A 680 19.43 -3.67 29.22
CA GLN A 680 19.82 -4.95 28.62
C GLN A 680 18.67 -5.97 28.65
N VAL A 681 17.92 -6.05 29.75
CA VAL A 681 16.71 -6.88 29.85
C VAL A 681 15.64 -6.39 28.86
N GLY A 682 15.43 -5.08 28.74
CA GLY A 682 14.52 -4.49 27.74
C GLY A 682 14.91 -4.86 26.30
N MET A 683 16.21 -4.78 25.98
CA MET A 683 16.73 -5.21 24.68
C MET A 683 16.57 -6.72 24.43
N LEU A 684 16.65 -7.55 25.47
CA LEU A 684 16.40 -8.99 25.35
C LEU A 684 14.92 -9.29 25.11
N ILE A 685 14.01 -8.56 25.76
CA ILE A 685 12.57 -8.65 25.50
C ILE A 685 12.28 -8.20 24.05
N TYR A 686 12.91 -7.12 23.60
CA TYR A 686 12.81 -6.66 22.22
C TYR A 686 13.31 -7.74 21.24
N TRP A 687 14.45 -8.36 21.52
CA TRP A 687 14.99 -9.48 20.75
C TRP A 687 14.03 -10.68 20.71
N LEU A 688 13.43 -11.07 21.84
CA LEU A 688 12.43 -12.14 21.90
C LEU A 688 11.21 -11.82 21.04
N TRP A 689 10.74 -10.57 21.06
CA TRP A 689 9.66 -10.12 20.19
C TRP A 689 10.04 -10.23 18.71
N ARG A 690 11.27 -9.84 18.32
CA ARG A 690 11.75 -10.00 16.94
C ARG A 690 11.88 -11.47 16.52
N MET A 691 12.40 -12.33 17.39
CA MET A 691 12.49 -13.78 17.14
C MET A 691 11.11 -14.40 16.97
N LYS A 692 10.14 -14.06 17.83
CA LYS A 692 8.75 -14.52 17.70
C LYS A 692 8.18 -14.16 16.33
N GLY A 693 8.42 -12.95 15.83
CA GLY A 693 7.96 -12.55 14.50
C GLY A 693 8.48 -13.44 13.37
N LEU A 694 9.72 -13.95 13.46
CA LEU A 694 10.26 -14.90 12.46
C LEU A 694 9.70 -16.32 12.64
N PHE A 695 9.33 -16.73 13.85
CA PHE A 695 8.58 -17.98 14.07
C PHE A 695 7.15 -17.90 13.56
N ASP A 696 6.49 -16.74 13.68
CA ASP A 696 5.16 -16.53 13.13
C ASP A 696 5.17 -16.64 11.59
N LEU A 697 6.22 -16.11 10.94
CA LEU A 697 6.47 -16.31 9.50
C LEU A 697 6.53 -17.80 9.11
N ALA A 698 7.23 -18.62 9.89
CA ALA A 698 7.31 -20.06 9.66
C ALA A 698 5.96 -20.76 9.83
N THR A 699 5.09 -20.23 10.69
CA THR A 699 3.73 -20.75 10.93
C THR A 699 2.82 -20.46 9.75
N TRP A 700 2.94 -19.29 9.12
CA TRP A 700 2.13 -18.92 7.94
C TRP A 700 2.33 -19.86 6.75
N TYR A 701 3.54 -20.41 6.60
CA TYR A 701 3.93 -21.22 5.43
C TYR A 701 4.10 -22.71 5.72
N GLY A 702 3.81 -23.21 6.92
CA GLY A 702 3.83 -24.65 7.23
C GLY A 702 5.22 -25.34 7.27
N GLY A 703 6.30 -24.64 6.91
CA GLY A 703 7.67 -25.18 6.83
C GLY A 703 8.63 -24.58 7.86
N ILE A 704 8.59 -25.01 9.11
CA ILE A 704 9.46 -24.49 10.19
C ILE A 704 10.95 -24.67 9.86
N TRP A 705 11.34 -25.87 9.43
CA TRP A 705 12.74 -26.18 9.13
C TRP A 705 13.33 -25.26 8.03
N PRO A 706 12.78 -25.19 6.80
CA PRO A 706 13.34 -24.34 5.76
C PRO A 706 13.26 -22.85 6.12
N THR A 707 12.15 -22.40 6.72
CA THR A 707 11.92 -20.98 7.04
C THR A 707 12.79 -20.45 8.17
N MET A 708 13.26 -21.32 9.07
CA MET A 708 14.13 -20.91 10.17
C MET A 708 15.62 -21.14 9.86
N VAL A 709 15.98 -22.22 9.15
CA VAL A 709 17.38 -22.57 8.88
C VAL A 709 17.93 -21.76 7.70
N PHE A 710 17.19 -21.70 6.61
CA PHE A 710 17.55 -20.87 5.46
C PHE A 710 16.95 -19.49 5.64
N ASN A 711 17.36 -18.76 6.69
CA ASN A 711 16.86 -17.43 6.97
C ASN A 711 17.96 -16.50 7.52
N VAL A 712 18.35 -15.51 6.72
CA VAL A 712 19.42 -14.56 7.05
C VAL A 712 19.11 -13.80 8.34
N LEU A 713 17.85 -13.46 8.59
CA LEU A 713 17.44 -12.70 9.78
C LEU A 713 17.46 -13.56 11.06
N VAL A 714 17.23 -14.87 10.97
CA VAL A 714 17.40 -15.79 12.11
C VAL A 714 18.87 -15.83 12.53
N TRP A 715 19.78 -16.03 11.57
CA TRP A 715 21.22 -16.04 11.84
C TRP A 715 21.72 -14.70 12.37
N TRP A 716 21.21 -13.59 11.83
CA TRP A 716 21.46 -12.26 12.36
C TRP A 716 21.03 -12.15 13.83
N LEU A 717 19.81 -12.57 14.19
CA LEU A 717 19.32 -12.48 15.57
C LEU A 717 20.09 -13.43 16.52
N LEU A 718 20.50 -14.61 16.07
CA LEU A 718 21.37 -15.49 16.87
C LEU A 718 22.73 -14.83 17.13
N ALA A 719 23.32 -14.19 16.11
CA ALA A 719 24.56 -13.44 16.27
C ALA A 719 24.38 -12.23 17.20
N VAL A 720 23.26 -11.50 17.09
CA VAL A 720 22.89 -10.41 18.01
C VAL A 720 22.83 -10.90 19.45
N LEU A 721 22.20 -12.05 19.70
CA LEU A 721 22.15 -12.65 21.04
C LEU A 721 23.56 -12.96 21.55
N GLY A 722 24.42 -13.53 20.70
CA GLY A 722 25.84 -13.74 21.01
C GLY A 722 26.55 -12.45 21.42
N VAL A 723 26.37 -11.36 20.67
CA VAL A 723 26.95 -10.05 20.99
C VAL A 723 26.35 -9.45 22.27
N MET A 724 25.06 -9.62 22.53
CA MET A 724 24.42 -9.13 23.76
C MET A 724 24.92 -9.86 25.01
N VAL A 725 25.19 -11.16 24.91
CA VAL A 725 25.63 -12.00 26.03
C VAL A 725 27.14 -11.88 26.26
N MET A 726 27.92 -12.00 25.19
CA MET A 726 29.39 -12.13 25.23
C MET A 726 30.16 -10.89 24.77
N GLY A 727 29.51 -9.96 24.08
CA GLY A 727 30.16 -8.77 23.51
C GLY A 727 30.53 -7.72 24.56
N LYS A 728 31.03 -6.57 24.09
CA LYS A 728 31.45 -5.45 24.94
C LYS A 728 30.32 -5.03 25.89
N HIS A 729 30.61 -5.00 27.20
CA HIS A 729 29.64 -4.76 28.27
C HIS A 729 28.38 -5.63 28.20
N GLY A 730 28.52 -6.87 27.73
CA GLY A 730 27.41 -7.84 27.62
C GLY A 730 26.93 -8.35 28.98
N ILE A 731 25.89 -9.17 28.96
CA ILE A 731 25.28 -9.71 30.18
C ILE A 731 26.32 -10.48 31.01
N MET A 732 27.18 -11.31 30.41
CA MET A 732 28.18 -12.06 31.20
C MET A 732 29.23 -11.16 31.84
N ALA A 733 29.57 -10.02 31.23
CA ALA A 733 30.50 -9.05 31.80
C ALA A 733 29.95 -8.41 33.08
N TYR A 734 28.63 -8.24 33.19
CA TYR A 734 27.98 -7.73 34.41
C TYR A 734 28.09 -8.73 35.58
N TRP A 735 28.08 -10.04 35.27
CA TRP A 735 28.18 -11.09 36.27
C TRP A 735 29.62 -11.31 36.73
N SER A 736 30.61 -11.08 35.84
CA SER A 736 32.03 -11.10 36.21
C SER A 736 32.47 -9.83 36.94
N SER A 737 31.95 -8.65 36.58
CA SER A 737 32.32 -7.36 37.20
C SER A 737 31.77 -7.15 38.61
N ARG A 738 30.74 -7.90 39.04
CA ARG A 738 30.33 -8.00 40.46
C ARG A 738 31.46 -8.47 41.39
N ARG A 739 32.58 -8.99 40.87
CA ARG A 739 33.76 -9.40 41.64
C ARG A 739 34.94 -8.41 41.63
N GLN A 740 34.84 -7.28 40.92
CA GLN A 740 35.89 -6.25 40.90
C GLN A 740 35.26 -4.85 41.04
N LEU A 741 35.02 -4.42 42.29
CA LEU A 741 34.83 -3.01 42.61
C LEU A 741 36.20 -2.32 42.64
N GLY A 742 36.67 -1.85 41.49
CA GLY A 742 37.71 -0.86 41.36
C GLY A 742 37.14 0.38 40.66
N SER A 743 37.44 1.57 41.17
CA SER A 743 37.02 2.86 40.60
C SER A 743 37.51 2.98 39.14
N GLU A 744 36.59 3.08 38.18
CA GLU A 744 36.94 3.44 36.81
C GLU A 744 37.63 4.82 36.79
N PRO A 745 38.69 5.01 35.99
CA PRO A 745 39.39 6.30 35.91
C PRO A 745 38.48 7.39 35.36
N ILE A 746 38.57 8.59 35.94
CA ILE A 746 37.83 9.78 35.49
C ILE A 746 38.46 10.25 34.18
N GLY A 747 37.73 10.11 33.06
CA GLY A 747 38.09 10.67 31.75
C GLY A 747 39.32 10.05 31.06
N ILE A 748 39.47 10.24 29.74
CA ILE A 748 40.76 10.08 29.05
C ILE A 748 41.40 11.48 28.91
N THR A 749 42.69 11.63 29.23
CA THR A 749 43.42 12.86 28.96
C THR A 749 43.51 13.08 27.45
N LEU A 750 42.74 14.02 26.91
CA LEU A 750 42.80 14.37 25.50
C LEU A 750 43.93 15.39 25.29
N ALA A 751 45.05 14.96 24.68
CA ALA A 751 46.27 15.77 24.52
C ALA A 751 46.07 17.09 23.76
N ILE A 752 45.00 17.22 22.96
CA ILE A 752 44.67 18.46 22.24
C ILE A 752 43.70 19.38 23.01
N CYS A 753 43.22 18.95 24.18
CA CYS A 753 42.31 19.72 25.02
C CYS A 753 43.10 20.47 26.10
N PRO A 754 43.15 21.82 26.07
CA PRO A 754 43.90 22.61 27.05
C PRO A 754 43.47 22.32 28.49
N THR A 755 42.16 22.16 28.71
CA THR A 755 41.60 21.84 30.03
C THR A 755 42.03 20.46 30.54
N CYS A 756 42.17 19.46 29.65
CA CYS A 756 42.69 18.15 30.03
C CYS A 756 44.19 18.19 30.34
N ARG A 757 44.99 18.91 29.53
CA ARG A 757 46.44 19.07 29.74
C ARG A 757 46.76 19.78 31.06
N ASN A 758 46.02 20.86 31.35
CA ASN A 758 46.16 21.62 32.59
C ASN A 758 45.83 20.76 33.82
N ALA A 759 44.81 19.90 33.73
CA ALA A 759 44.46 18.97 34.81
C ALA A 759 45.47 17.83 34.98
N ALA A 760 46.16 17.43 33.91
CA ALA A 760 47.20 16.40 33.92
C ALA A 760 48.59 16.93 34.36
N GLY A 761 48.76 18.24 34.55
CA GLY A 761 50.03 18.84 34.97
C GLY A 761 51.07 19.00 33.84
N GLU A 762 50.66 18.93 32.58
CA GLU A 762 51.54 19.13 31.41
C GLU A 762 51.60 20.62 31.02
N SER A 763 52.74 21.29 31.24
CA SER A 763 52.98 22.68 30.81
C SER A 763 53.13 22.79 29.29
N ASP A 764 52.90 23.99 28.72
CA ASP A 764 52.96 24.23 27.28
C ASP A 764 54.38 24.02 26.71
N PRO A 765 54.57 23.40 25.52
CA PRO A 765 55.89 23.29 24.90
C PRO A 765 56.38 24.62 24.32
N MET A 766 55.61 25.71 24.49
CA MET A 766 55.98 27.06 24.07
C MET A 766 56.56 27.93 25.18
N ASP A 767 56.69 27.42 26.40
CA ASP A 767 57.38 28.10 27.52
C ASP A 767 58.79 27.55 27.79
N SER A 768 59.46 26.99 26.78
CA SER A 768 60.90 26.67 26.79
C SER A 768 61.61 27.11 25.52
#